data_AF-A0A2A5QT96-F1
#
_entry.id   AF-A0A2A5QT96-F1
#
_cell.length_a   1.000
_cell.length_b   1.000
_cell.length_c   1.000
_cell.angle_alpha   90.00
_cell.angle_beta   90.00
_cell.angle_gamma   90.00
#
_symmetry.space_group_name_H-M   'P 1'
#
loop_
_entity.id
_entity.type
_entity.pdbx_description
1 polymer ?
#
loop_
_entity_poly.entity_id
_entity_poly.type
_entity_poly.pdbx_seq_one_letter_code
_entity_poly.pdbx_strand_id
1 'polypeptide(L)'
;MADERSHQSFGRYQRRGLLGGMASLFAATTYSLNVSADAASPVDEGNDSTTQTVSSPDENVTVAVDIADGTPTYSVSFEGTSVIDSSRLGFEFQNQHPFGVGDDASEIAVTGSERTTVDTTWDPVWDQYDEIRERYTELRLGLEETATPGRGGTLEVRVFDDGVGFRFLFDESFGDQFVITSERTQYAFADDYESWWIPNDYNNFEVEYEETPLSEIGSTLETDLDGAFDGIHTPMTMRTDDDHYVSVHEANLDDYASLAIAPDESGDTAFESTLAPLPDGTKVSASAPHATPWRTVQLGRRPGDLVESNLIVNLNEDYSDDVFTQGTDWIEPQKFVGVWWLMITGRADWEYQGPQTGNHGAQTGRAKQYMDFASEHGISGVLVEGWNRGWSSYPGDGSVLDFTESYPDFDLEEVTDYGASLEPPTQMTMHNETAGDLRNYESQLEEAFGLYDDLGIRTIKNGYVADDGDLAGEGYNHHNQVLVNHHTLVAERAAANRQMLDIHEPIHPTGRRRTYPNLMTREGVKGQEYDSFGDVSPAHHVTFPFTRMLAGPVEYTPGIFDMDSGSGGIETTRAKQLAMYPTYFSGLQMVADLPSSYLADQPATLEVGEVAQVQHADLDGLVTQSEWAHAQGEAYVPFDANSVDSGSTAAWTLEDVDAGEYDVHLRVANYEADNGLGDGVDATATLRIDGEPVEQLSIPGTEYWDVWTATATTVSLEGGDDLSLTLTDEDTGGFNLDSIAVTESGRSMPEPDKPPITGPTVPAFQFIKDVPAAGWGDTRVLNSSIGDYMITARRKGEEWYVGAMTDENGRALDVPLDFLESASDRGHGKGHKKGRGKGHEKARGKGHGNGHKKGKYVAEIYSDGIDASYDGNLEDVRIDEAIVDASTTLLASTVGSGGTAVRLRSATRDDLETLPTYERPSQDIDVSIDAETFVREPFIAATGSNDGDYIGGTNVELVVDGEVVAVENVRFAPGTTDEPFAFGSSIDAAGTYDVTVRTLEGGTLASRSVTVKPPVTVASFDDPSGDDDGPGEYTYPTADAFADGVFDLRSFEVTRTASAVQFSFAVETLTNAFGSDRGFSPQLFVLWLRDPTADGGTTSEVGDIGVAADFESAWHYRLEVSGFTKSAVDAGGNPLIDADGTEIAVRDDVDHDANVVSLSVDRAAFGETDISELEVVAMVQSEDRGSLRPIAEDAGGYVFGGAVPGAVENAPRVMDLVTPADVTQADALAYSADERATLPFVRLGDG
;
A
#
# COMPACT_ATOMS: atom_id res chain seq x y z
N MET A 1 -6.79 -57.55 26.81
CA MET A 1 -6.17 -56.48 27.61
C MET A 1 -6.30 -55.25 26.76
N ALA A 2 -7.44 -54.61 26.94
CA ALA A 2 -7.84 -53.35 26.39
C ALA A 2 -8.31 -52.54 27.60
N ASP A 3 -8.27 -51.22 27.45
CA ASP A 3 -8.90 -50.21 28.31
C ASP A 3 -8.16 -49.77 29.58
N GLU A 4 -8.39 -48.50 29.93
CA GLU A 4 -7.88 -47.70 31.07
C GLU A 4 -6.53 -46.99 30.88
N ARG A 5 -6.60 -45.75 30.37
CA ARG A 5 -6.08 -44.53 31.04
C ARG A 5 -6.51 -43.25 30.30
N SER A 6 -7.82 -43.08 30.13
CA SER A 6 -8.46 -41.77 30.15
C SER A 6 -8.99 -41.54 31.58
N HIS A 7 -9.10 -40.28 32.00
CA HIS A 7 -9.46 -39.80 33.36
C HIS A 7 -8.32 -39.68 34.37
N GLN A 8 -7.70 -38.49 34.45
CA GLN A 8 -7.57 -37.71 35.69
C GLN A 8 -6.77 -36.40 35.46
N SER A 9 -7.46 -35.34 35.02
CA SER A 9 -7.18 -33.95 35.46
C SER A 9 -8.31 -32.94 35.15
N PHE A 10 -9.50 -33.39 34.76
CA PHE A 10 -10.73 -32.57 34.79
C PHE A 10 -11.19 -32.40 36.25
N GLY A 11 -10.71 -31.36 36.93
CA GLY A 11 -11.12 -31.15 38.32
C GLY A 11 -10.60 -29.93 39.05
N ARG A 12 -10.05 -28.90 38.38
CA ARG A 12 -9.69 -27.62 39.03
C ARG A 12 -9.94 -26.33 38.23
N TYR A 13 -10.34 -26.39 36.95
CA TYR A 13 -10.63 -25.18 36.16
C TYR A 13 -12.06 -24.62 36.30
N GLN A 14 -13.03 -25.41 36.80
CA GLN A 14 -14.44 -24.98 36.90
C GLN A 14 -14.81 -24.10 38.12
N ARG A 15 -13.86 -23.45 38.79
CA ARG A 15 -14.17 -22.50 39.89
C ARG A 15 -13.59 -21.10 39.75
N ARG A 16 -12.86 -20.82 38.65
CA ARG A 16 -12.44 -19.45 38.28
C ARG A 16 -13.28 -18.87 37.13
N GLY A 17 -13.85 -19.70 36.25
CA GLY A 17 -14.74 -19.23 35.17
C GLY A 17 -16.07 -18.60 35.62
N LEU A 18 -16.54 -18.88 36.84
CA LEU A 18 -17.79 -18.28 37.36
C LEU A 18 -17.60 -16.90 38.02
N LEU A 19 -16.36 -16.48 38.25
CA LEU A 19 -16.03 -15.17 38.84
C LEU A 19 -15.39 -14.22 37.82
N GLY A 20 -14.79 -14.75 36.74
CA GLY A 20 -14.33 -13.95 35.59
C GLY A 20 -15.50 -13.34 34.81
N GLY A 21 -16.54 -14.13 34.49
CA GLY A 21 -17.72 -13.63 33.76
C GLY A 21 -18.62 -12.65 34.52
N MET A 22 -18.37 -12.42 35.82
CA MET A 22 -19.06 -11.35 36.56
C MET A 22 -18.26 -10.04 36.58
N ALA A 23 -16.96 -10.05 36.28
CA ALA A 23 -16.13 -8.84 36.28
C ALA A 23 -16.20 -8.11 34.93
N SER A 24 -16.24 -8.85 33.81
CA SER A 24 -16.48 -8.29 32.47
C SER A 24 -17.87 -7.66 32.34
N LEU A 25 -18.89 -8.20 33.03
CA LEU A 25 -20.21 -7.59 33.12
C LEU A 25 -20.25 -6.25 33.88
N PHE A 26 -19.26 -5.94 34.72
CA PHE A 26 -19.22 -4.67 35.47
C PHE A 26 -18.48 -3.56 34.73
N ALA A 27 -17.56 -3.85 33.79
CA ALA A 27 -16.86 -2.82 33.03
C ALA A 27 -17.76 -2.14 31.98
N ALA A 28 -18.71 -2.88 31.39
CA ALA A 28 -19.72 -2.34 30.48
C ALA A 28 -20.80 -1.49 31.18
N THR A 29 -20.82 -1.39 32.51
CA THR A 29 -21.89 -0.67 33.24
C THR A 29 -21.67 0.85 33.41
N THR A 30 -20.71 1.46 32.70
CA THR A 30 -20.39 2.89 32.85
C THR A 30 -20.69 3.76 31.63
N TYR A 31 -20.79 3.19 30.43
CA TYR A 31 -21.19 3.90 29.21
C TYR A 31 -22.57 3.40 28.78
N SER A 32 -23.45 4.31 28.36
CA SER A 32 -24.79 3.95 27.87
C SER A 32 -25.24 4.97 26.85
N LEU A 33 -25.67 4.52 25.68
CA LEU A 33 -26.27 5.39 24.66
C LEU A 33 -27.45 6.19 25.22
N ASN A 34 -27.47 7.50 24.98
CA ASN A 34 -28.54 8.36 25.46
C ASN A 34 -29.68 8.44 24.43
N VAL A 35 -30.69 7.60 24.58
CA VAL A 35 -31.94 7.65 23.79
C VAL A 35 -33.07 8.20 24.66
N SER A 36 -33.82 9.20 24.16
CA SER A 36 -34.96 9.71 24.93
C SER A 36 -36.13 8.72 24.94
N ALA A 37 -36.78 8.52 26.10
CA ALA A 37 -37.94 7.64 26.24
C ALA A 37 -39.08 8.02 25.28
N ASP A 38 -39.29 9.33 25.02
CA ASP A 38 -40.30 9.82 24.08
C ASP A 38 -39.97 9.42 22.62
N ALA A 39 -38.69 9.39 22.24
CA ALA A 39 -38.28 8.95 20.91
C ALA A 39 -38.44 7.44 20.74
N ALA A 40 -38.09 6.65 21.75
CA ALA A 40 -38.16 5.20 21.69
C ALA A 40 -39.58 4.62 21.82
N SER A 41 -40.49 5.36 22.47
CA SER A 41 -41.88 4.92 22.64
C SER A 41 -42.55 4.61 21.30
N PRO A 42 -43.38 3.55 21.20
CA PRO A 42 -44.13 3.23 19.98
C PRO A 42 -44.99 4.42 19.53
N VAL A 43 -44.99 4.67 18.22
CA VAL A 43 -45.89 5.65 17.62
C VAL A 43 -47.32 5.10 17.64
N ASP A 44 -48.19 5.64 18.48
CA ASP A 44 -49.57 5.15 18.66
C ASP A 44 -50.65 5.99 17.94
N GLU A 45 -50.24 6.98 17.15
CA GLU A 45 -51.12 7.82 16.35
C GLU A 45 -50.91 7.59 14.84
N GLY A 46 -51.88 7.99 14.01
CA GLY A 46 -51.74 7.94 12.55
C GLY A 46 -52.30 6.67 11.90
N ASN A 47 -51.63 6.19 10.84
CA ASN A 47 -52.06 5.02 10.06
C ASN A 47 -51.48 3.74 10.67
N ASP A 48 -52.35 2.81 11.05
CA ASP A 48 -52.03 1.52 11.67
C ASP A 48 -52.10 0.33 10.67
N SER A 49 -52.12 0.60 9.36
CA SER A 49 -52.10 -0.48 8.37
C SER A 49 -50.83 -1.32 8.50
N THR A 50 -50.98 -2.64 8.38
CA THR A 50 -49.90 -3.62 8.48
C THR A 50 -48.84 -3.47 7.40
N THR A 51 -49.16 -2.79 6.29
CA THR A 51 -48.22 -2.44 5.24
C THR A 51 -48.10 -0.91 5.17
N GLN A 52 -46.88 -0.39 5.18
CA GLN A 52 -46.57 1.03 5.08
C GLN A 52 -45.56 1.26 3.97
N THR A 53 -45.69 2.37 3.25
CA THR A 53 -44.71 2.79 2.24
C THR A 53 -44.22 4.20 2.51
N VAL A 54 -42.98 4.46 2.12
CA VAL A 54 -42.33 5.78 2.15
C VAL A 54 -41.39 5.89 0.95
N SER A 55 -41.36 7.06 0.31
CA SER A 55 -40.55 7.31 -0.88
C SER A 55 -39.63 8.52 -0.66
N SER A 56 -38.53 8.55 -1.39
CA SER A 56 -37.61 9.68 -1.44
C SER A 56 -38.33 10.96 -1.88
N PRO A 57 -37.79 12.13 -1.53
CA PRO A 57 -38.30 13.42 -2.00
C PRO A 57 -38.40 13.58 -3.53
N ASP A 58 -37.62 12.83 -4.31
CA ASP A 58 -37.69 12.78 -5.79
C ASP A 58 -38.50 11.59 -6.35
N GLU A 59 -39.08 10.76 -5.47
CA GLU A 59 -39.88 9.57 -5.77
C GLU A 59 -39.13 8.41 -6.45
N ASN A 60 -37.80 8.46 -6.58
CA ASN A 60 -37.00 7.39 -7.20
C ASN A 60 -36.73 6.21 -6.26
N VAL A 61 -36.56 6.45 -4.97
CA VAL A 61 -36.34 5.38 -3.97
C VAL A 61 -37.64 5.15 -3.20
N THR A 62 -38.06 3.90 -3.06
CA THR A 62 -39.25 3.55 -2.25
C THR A 62 -38.97 2.37 -1.35
N VAL A 63 -39.33 2.52 -0.08
CA VAL A 63 -39.30 1.48 0.95
C VAL A 63 -40.72 1.06 1.28
N ALA A 64 -40.97 -0.24 1.31
CA ALA A 64 -42.18 -0.82 1.87
C ALA A 64 -41.83 -1.61 3.13
N VAL A 65 -42.61 -1.44 4.20
CA VAL A 65 -42.52 -2.23 5.43
C VAL A 65 -43.83 -3.01 5.57
N ASP A 66 -43.76 -4.34 5.72
CA ASP A 66 -44.92 -5.23 5.84
C ASP A 66 -44.86 -6.08 7.11
N ILE A 67 -45.98 -6.12 7.83
CA ILE A 67 -46.20 -6.86 9.08
C ILE A 67 -47.52 -7.66 8.98
N ALA A 68 -48.06 -7.89 7.77
CA ALA A 68 -49.34 -8.55 7.59
C ALA A 68 -49.40 -9.97 8.21
N ASP A 69 -48.27 -10.68 8.20
CA ASP A 69 -48.13 -12.03 8.75
C ASP A 69 -47.53 -12.06 10.17
N GLY A 70 -47.41 -10.90 10.82
CA GLY A 70 -46.91 -10.77 12.21
C GLY A 70 -45.39 -10.77 12.37
N THR A 71 -44.63 -11.01 11.30
CA THR A 71 -43.18 -10.83 11.23
C THR A 71 -42.88 -9.56 10.42
N PRO A 72 -42.12 -8.59 10.96
CA PRO A 72 -41.75 -7.41 10.20
C PRO A 72 -40.80 -7.75 9.04
N THR A 73 -41.13 -7.28 7.84
CA THR A 73 -40.25 -7.30 6.67
C THR A 73 -40.17 -5.93 6.01
N TYR A 74 -39.12 -5.70 5.23
CA TYR A 74 -38.98 -4.51 4.38
C TYR A 74 -38.54 -4.89 2.96
N SER A 75 -38.76 -4.00 2.00
CA SER A 75 -38.19 -4.08 0.66
C SER A 75 -37.79 -2.69 0.16
N VAL A 76 -36.82 -2.63 -0.75
CA VAL A 76 -36.29 -1.40 -1.34
C VAL A 76 -36.38 -1.49 -2.86
N SER A 77 -36.90 -0.42 -3.48
CA SER A 77 -36.93 -0.28 -4.94
C SER A 77 -36.29 1.05 -5.36
N PHE A 78 -35.59 1.02 -6.49
CA PHE A 78 -34.96 2.17 -7.12
C PHE A 78 -35.47 2.31 -8.56
N GLU A 79 -36.00 3.48 -8.89
CA GLU A 79 -36.65 3.79 -10.18
C GLU A 79 -37.75 2.78 -10.60
N GLY A 80 -38.37 2.13 -9.63
CA GLY A 80 -39.41 1.12 -9.83
C GLY A 80 -38.92 -0.31 -10.02
N THR A 81 -37.60 -0.55 -9.98
CA THR A 81 -36.97 -1.88 -9.95
C THR A 81 -36.69 -2.31 -8.51
N SER A 82 -36.97 -3.57 -8.16
CA SER A 82 -36.63 -4.11 -6.84
C SER A 82 -35.11 -4.28 -6.74
N VAL A 83 -34.53 -3.82 -5.63
CA VAL A 83 -33.10 -3.98 -5.33
C VAL A 83 -32.92 -4.93 -4.15
N ILE A 84 -33.76 -4.74 -3.12
CA ILE A 84 -33.88 -5.65 -1.98
C ILE A 84 -35.32 -6.11 -1.91
N ASP A 85 -35.52 -7.41 -2.06
CA ASP A 85 -36.80 -8.09 -1.90
C ASP A 85 -37.20 -8.20 -0.41
N SER A 86 -38.36 -8.78 -0.14
CA SER A 86 -38.93 -8.85 1.21
C SER A 86 -37.96 -9.50 2.21
N SER A 87 -37.36 -8.66 3.04
CA SER A 87 -36.28 -8.99 3.96
C SER A 87 -36.72 -8.83 5.41
N ARG A 88 -36.41 -9.80 6.28
CA ARG A 88 -36.86 -9.83 7.68
C ARG A 88 -36.14 -8.82 8.56
N LEU A 89 -36.80 -8.40 9.63
CA LEU A 89 -36.25 -7.59 10.73
C LEU A 89 -36.61 -8.22 12.07
N GLY A 90 -35.64 -8.34 12.98
CA GLY A 90 -35.90 -8.74 14.35
C GLY A 90 -34.64 -9.06 15.16
N PHE A 91 -34.84 -9.55 16.38
CA PHE A 91 -33.77 -9.72 17.36
C PHE A 91 -33.97 -10.97 18.20
N GLU A 92 -32.87 -11.64 18.50
CA GLU A 92 -32.78 -12.71 19.51
C GLU A 92 -32.00 -12.24 20.72
N PHE A 93 -32.39 -12.73 21.89
CA PHE A 93 -31.81 -12.31 23.16
C PHE A 93 -31.43 -13.48 24.04
N GLN A 94 -30.40 -13.29 24.85
CA GLN A 94 -29.97 -14.28 25.84
C GLN A 94 -30.96 -14.40 27.02
N ASN A 95 -31.55 -13.26 27.43
CA ASN A 95 -32.29 -13.13 28.69
C ASN A 95 -33.81 -12.87 28.51
N GLN A 96 -34.31 -12.89 27.28
CA GLN A 96 -35.73 -12.70 26.96
C GLN A 96 -36.11 -13.41 25.65
N HIS A 97 -37.41 -13.52 25.34
CA HIS A 97 -37.88 -14.13 24.10
C HIS A 97 -37.46 -13.30 22.86
N PRO A 98 -37.35 -13.92 21.67
CA PRO A 98 -37.10 -13.17 20.44
C PRO A 98 -38.17 -12.12 20.16
N PHE A 99 -37.82 -11.09 19.40
CA PHE A 99 -38.72 -10.00 18.98
C PHE A 99 -38.76 -9.96 17.44
N GLY A 100 -39.96 -10.04 16.85
CA GLY A 100 -40.17 -9.99 15.40
C GLY A 100 -39.93 -11.32 14.68
N VAL A 101 -38.80 -11.98 14.92
CA VAL A 101 -38.36 -13.20 14.24
C VAL A 101 -37.74 -14.21 15.21
N GLY A 102 -37.79 -15.50 14.88
CA GLY A 102 -37.23 -16.59 15.69
C GLY A 102 -38.29 -17.54 16.27
N ASP A 103 -37.83 -18.67 16.79
CA ASP A 103 -38.69 -19.66 17.44
C ASP A 103 -39.38 -19.06 18.68
N ASP A 104 -40.69 -19.27 18.81
CA ASP A 104 -41.53 -18.72 19.89
C ASP A 104 -41.61 -17.17 19.95
N ALA A 105 -41.21 -16.45 18.88
CA ALA A 105 -41.42 -15.00 18.78
C ALA A 105 -42.92 -14.65 18.81
N SER A 106 -43.29 -13.57 19.51
CA SER A 106 -44.65 -13.03 19.45
C SER A 106 -44.90 -12.38 18.09
N GLU A 107 -46.12 -12.52 17.56
CA GLU A 107 -46.57 -11.70 16.42
C GLU A 107 -46.46 -10.21 16.80
N ILE A 108 -45.96 -9.40 15.88
CA ILE A 108 -45.84 -7.94 15.99
C ILE A 108 -47.06 -7.28 15.34
N ALA A 109 -47.56 -6.21 15.95
CA ALA A 109 -48.58 -5.34 15.39
C ALA A 109 -48.04 -3.93 15.18
N VAL A 110 -48.58 -3.25 14.16
CA VAL A 110 -48.36 -1.81 13.97
C VAL A 110 -49.29 -1.06 14.91
N THR A 111 -48.74 -0.18 15.76
CA THR A 111 -49.54 0.65 16.67
C THR A 111 -49.92 1.99 16.06
N GLY A 112 -49.15 2.47 15.08
CA GLY A 112 -49.36 3.74 14.40
C GLY A 112 -48.14 4.15 13.56
N SER A 113 -48.26 5.25 12.83
CA SER A 113 -47.17 5.78 11.99
C SER A 113 -47.19 7.29 11.85
N GLU A 114 -45.99 7.87 11.81
CA GLU A 114 -45.73 9.28 11.57
C GLU A 114 -44.83 9.45 10.34
N ARG A 115 -45.05 10.52 9.56
CA ARG A 115 -44.22 10.86 8.42
C ARG A 115 -43.82 12.32 8.44
N THR A 116 -42.54 12.57 8.20
CA THR A 116 -41.95 13.92 8.18
C THR A 116 -41.08 14.05 6.95
N THR A 117 -41.02 15.23 6.33
CA THR A 117 -40.06 15.52 5.26
C THR A 117 -39.10 16.59 5.75
N VAL A 118 -37.81 16.33 5.59
CA VAL A 118 -36.71 17.25 5.93
C VAL A 118 -36.02 17.69 4.64
N ASP A 119 -35.66 18.96 4.58
CA ASP A 119 -34.89 19.57 3.49
C ASP A 119 -34.14 20.76 4.09
N THR A 120 -32.96 20.47 4.62
CA THR A 120 -32.08 21.42 5.31
C THR A 120 -30.67 21.34 4.75
N THR A 121 -29.85 22.35 5.07
CA THR A 121 -28.41 22.31 4.83
C THR A 121 -27.68 22.59 6.13
N TRP A 122 -26.48 22.05 6.25
CA TRP A 122 -25.57 22.27 7.37
C TRP A 122 -24.13 22.44 6.88
N ASP A 123 -23.35 23.22 7.62
CA ASP A 123 -21.96 23.52 7.30
C ASP A 123 -21.06 22.62 8.17
N PRO A 124 -20.31 21.67 7.60
CA PRO A 124 -19.36 20.86 8.36
C PRO A 124 -18.17 21.69 8.85
N VAL A 125 -17.51 21.24 9.92
CA VAL A 125 -16.23 21.86 10.37
C VAL A 125 -15.18 21.71 9.26
N TRP A 126 -15.10 20.53 8.65
CA TRP A 126 -14.36 20.22 7.44
C TRP A 126 -15.01 19.00 6.77
N ASP A 127 -14.95 18.93 5.43
CA ASP A 127 -15.52 17.82 4.64
C ASP A 127 -15.02 17.84 3.18
N GLN A 128 -15.65 17.01 2.34
CA GLN A 128 -15.64 17.02 0.88
C GLN A 128 -16.42 18.20 0.27
N TYR A 129 -17.27 18.86 1.08
CA TYR A 129 -18.15 19.96 0.70
C TYR A 129 -18.18 21.07 1.76
N ASP A 130 -18.31 22.33 1.31
CA ASP A 130 -18.49 23.48 2.22
C ASP A 130 -19.89 23.51 2.87
N GLU A 131 -20.89 22.88 2.24
CA GLU A 131 -22.29 22.82 2.67
C GLU A 131 -22.86 21.45 2.26
N ILE A 132 -23.44 20.72 3.22
CA ILE A 132 -24.08 19.42 2.99
C ILE A 132 -25.59 19.58 3.08
N ARG A 133 -26.31 18.97 2.12
CA ARG A 133 -27.77 18.95 2.11
C ARG A 133 -28.29 17.66 2.76
N GLU A 134 -29.21 17.83 3.69
CA GLU A 134 -29.94 16.76 4.35
C GLU A 134 -31.39 16.79 3.86
N ARG A 135 -31.73 15.88 2.97
CA ARG A 135 -33.05 15.86 2.32
C ARG A 135 -33.61 14.44 2.26
N TYR A 136 -34.62 14.17 3.07
CA TYR A 136 -35.25 12.85 3.17
C TYR A 136 -36.73 12.92 3.55
N THR A 137 -37.44 11.83 3.30
CA THR A 137 -38.74 11.55 3.93
C THR A 137 -38.55 10.49 5.01
N GLU A 138 -38.99 10.79 6.22
CA GLU A 138 -38.99 9.90 7.37
C GLU A 138 -40.34 9.18 7.50
N LEU A 139 -40.27 7.90 7.86
CA LEU A 139 -41.36 7.11 8.40
C LEU A 139 -40.93 6.63 9.79
N ARG A 140 -41.67 7.00 10.83
CA ARG A 140 -41.56 6.42 12.16
C ARG A 140 -42.75 5.48 12.36
N LEU A 141 -42.48 4.21 12.63
CA LEU A 141 -43.47 3.15 12.71
C LEU A 141 -43.47 2.51 14.09
N GLY A 142 -44.58 2.62 14.82
CA GLY A 142 -44.75 1.97 16.12
C GLY A 142 -45.00 0.48 15.97
N LEU A 143 -44.21 -0.34 16.65
CA LEU A 143 -44.28 -1.81 16.63
C LEU A 143 -44.44 -2.34 18.06
N GLU A 144 -45.38 -3.26 18.29
CA GLU A 144 -45.61 -3.87 19.61
C GLU A 144 -45.93 -5.37 19.48
N GLU A 145 -45.43 -6.18 20.42
CA GLU A 145 -45.82 -7.58 20.56
C GLU A 145 -47.30 -7.73 20.93
N THR A 146 -48.01 -8.59 20.21
CA THR A 146 -49.42 -8.89 20.49
C THR A 146 -49.64 -9.71 21.77
N ALA A 147 -48.62 -10.43 22.24
CA ALA A 147 -48.65 -11.25 23.44
C ALA A 147 -47.82 -10.65 24.59
N THR A 148 -48.16 -11.00 25.83
CA THR A 148 -47.40 -10.58 27.03
C THR A 148 -45.95 -11.08 26.95
N PRO A 149 -44.92 -10.24 27.22
CA PRO A 149 -44.97 -8.96 27.93
C PRO A 149 -45.48 -7.74 27.16
N GLY A 150 -45.64 -7.80 25.83
CA GLY A 150 -46.10 -6.66 25.03
C GLY A 150 -44.97 -5.66 24.81
N ARG A 151 -43.75 -6.14 24.48
CA ARG A 151 -42.62 -5.25 24.23
C ARG A 151 -42.87 -4.42 22.98
N GLY A 152 -42.41 -3.18 22.98
CA GLY A 152 -42.62 -2.26 21.87
C GLY A 152 -41.43 -1.36 21.57
N GLY A 153 -41.47 -0.75 20.41
CA GLY A 153 -40.48 0.22 19.99
C GLY A 153 -40.90 0.96 18.73
N THR A 154 -39.98 1.73 18.18
CA THR A 154 -40.17 2.46 16.93
C THR A 154 -39.14 2.03 15.89
N LEU A 155 -39.60 1.63 14.71
CA LEU A 155 -38.77 1.51 13.52
C LEU A 155 -38.72 2.87 12.82
N GLU A 156 -37.54 3.46 12.73
CA GLU A 156 -37.29 4.69 11.98
C GLU A 156 -36.71 4.35 10.60
N VAL A 157 -37.32 4.90 9.55
CA VAL A 157 -36.85 4.76 8.17
C VAL A 157 -36.73 6.16 7.55
N ARG A 158 -35.55 6.49 7.05
CA ARG A 158 -35.27 7.73 6.31
C ARG A 158 -34.92 7.40 4.88
N VAL A 159 -35.66 7.97 3.94
CA VAL A 159 -35.47 7.73 2.50
C VAL A 159 -34.98 9.02 1.84
N PHE A 160 -33.72 9.00 1.41
CA PHE A 160 -33.04 10.07 0.69
C PHE A 160 -33.17 9.84 -0.82
N ASP A 161 -32.81 10.84 -1.62
CA ASP A 161 -32.82 10.71 -3.09
C ASP A 161 -31.75 9.70 -3.58
N ASP A 162 -30.72 9.43 -2.76
CA ASP A 162 -29.54 8.59 -3.02
C ASP A 162 -29.44 7.36 -2.08
N GLY A 163 -30.49 7.03 -1.33
CA GLY A 163 -30.48 5.83 -0.49
C GLY A 163 -31.47 5.81 0.67
N VAL A 164 -31.29 4.82 1.54
CA VAL A 164 -32.15 4.55 2.71
C VAL A 164 -31.30 4.34 3.94
N GLY A 165 -31.73 4.88 5.08
CA GLY A 165 -31.27 4.46 6.40
C GLY A 165 -32.45 3.98 7.25
N PHE A 166 -32.31 2.86 7.97
CA PHE A 166 -33.31 2.43 8.96
C PHE A 166 -32.67 1.95 10.27
N ARG A 167 -33.37 2.13 11.39
CA ARG A 167 -32.94 1.65 12.72
C ARG A 167 -34.12 1.33 13.63
N PHE A 168 -33.90 0.50 14.65
CA PHE A 168 -34.90 0.19 15.66
C PHE A 168 -34.57 0.87 16.99
N LEU A 169 -35.58 1.49 17.62
CA LEU A 169 -35.50 2.06 18.96
C LEU A 169 -36.27 1.18 19.93
N PHE A 170 -35.56 0.62 20.91
CA PHE A 170 -36.10 -0.20 21.99
C PHE A 170 -36.68 0.71 23.08
N ASP A 171 -37.97 0.58 23.40
CA ASP A 171 -38.59 1.36 24.48
C ASP A 171 -38.32 0.75 25.87
N GLU A 172 -38.76 1.44 26.94
CA GLU A 172 -38.57 1.01 28.34
C GLU A 172 -39.12 -0.41 28.65
N SER A 173 -40.02 -0.97 27.83
CA SER A 173 -40.60 -2.31 28.03
C SER A 173 -39.58 -3.44 27.85
N PHE A 174 -38.47 -3.20 27.16
CA PHE A 174 -37.33 -4.13 27.07
C PHE A 174 -36.54 -4.22 28.39
N GLY A 175 -36.78 -3.28 29.31
CA GLY A 175 -36.30 -3.33 30.69
C GLY A 175 -34.88 -2.77 30.90
N ASP A 176 -34.48 -2.76 32.18
CA ASP A 176 -33.21 -2.17 32.65
C ASP A 176 -31.96 -2.91 32.13
N GLN A 177 -32.10 -4.11 31.55
CA GLN A 177 -31.01 -4.82 30.89
C GLN A 177 -31.53 -5.89 29.92
N PHE A 178 -31.10 -5.83 28.66
CA PHE A 178 -31.27 -6.88 27.67
C PHE A 178 -29.93 -7.21 27.01
N VAL A 179 -29.80 -8.45 26.53
CA VAL A 179 -28.56 -8.94 25.89
C VAL A 179 -28.91 -9.55 24.55
N ILE A 180 -28.47 -8.91 23.46
CA ILE A 180 -28.68 -9.37 22.08
C ILE A 180 -27.68 -10.49 21.78
N THR A 181 -28.18 -11.60 21.26
CA THR A 181 -27.38 -12.71 20.75
C THR A 181 -27.33 -12.75 19.23
N SER A 182 -28.34 -12.18 18.57
CA SER A 182 -28.36 -11.99 17.12
C SER A 182 -29.31 -10.86 16.78
N GLU A 183 -28.85 -9.97 15.92
CA GLU A 183 -29.72 -9.16 15.08
C GLU A 183 -30.01 -9.97 13.80
N ARG A 184 -31.27 -10.00 13.38
CA ARG A 184 -31.78 -10.83 12.28
C ARG A 184 -32.25 -9.95 11.13
N THR A 185 -31.45 -8.93 10.80
CA THR A 185 -31.71 -8.03 9.67
C THR A 185 -31.26 -8.72 8.40
N GLN A 186 -32.20 -9.00 7.50
CA GLN A 186 -31.92 -9.66 6.23
C GLN A 186 -31.72 -8.62 5.11
N TYR A 187 -30.98 -9.03 4.08
CA TYR A 187 -30.79 -8.35 2.80
C TYR A 187 -30.99 -9.39 1.68
N ALA A 188 -32.24 -9.61 1.29
CA ALA A 188 -32.57 -10.48 0.16
C ALA A 188 -32.39 -9.69 -1.14
N PHE A 189 -31.22 -9.74 -1.76
CA PHE A 189 -30.98 -9.04 -3.02
C PHE A 189 -31.83 -9.64 -4.15
N ALA A 190 -32.36 -8.77 -5.02
CA ALA A 190 -33.39 -9.16 -5.98
C ALA A 190 -32.84 -9.93 -7.21
N ASP A 191 -31.52 -9.94 -7.42
CA ASP A 191 -30.83 -10.73 -8.44
C ASP A 191 -29.40 -11.08 -7.97
N ASP A 192 -28.68 -11.85 -8.79
CA ASP A 192 -27.28 -12.23 -8.57
C ASP A 192 -26.33 -11.13 -9.07
N TYR A 193 -26.13 -10.10 -8.24
CA TYR A 193 -25.34 -8.92 -8.60
C TYR A 193 -23.83 -9.20 -8.60
N GLU A 194 -23.10 -8.49 -9.45
CA GLU A 194 -21.63 -8.42 -9.35
C GLU A 194 -21.25 -7.60 -8.12
N SER A 195 -20.25 -8.04 -7.35
CA SER A 195 -19.94 -7.43 -6.05
C SER A 195 -18.45 -7.34 -5.75
N TRP A 196 -18.08 -6.28 -5.01
CA TRP A 196 -16.74 -6.05 -4.47
C TRP A 196 -16.78 -6.08 -2.95
N TRP A 197 -16.02 -6.97 -2.34
CA TRP A 197 -16.10 -7.27 -0.91
C TRP A 197 -14.76 -7.74 -0.32
N ILE A 198 -14.67 -7.73 1.00
CA ILE A 198 -13.57 -8.34 1.77
C ILE A 198 -14.14 -9.29 2.81
N PRO A 199 -13.46 -10.40 3.14
CA PRO A 199 -13.92 -11.34 4.16
C PRO A 199 -14.06 -10.65 5.53
N ASN A 200 -15.02 -11.12 6.32
CA ASN A 200 -15.28 -10.59 7.66
C ASN A 200 -14.28 -11.15 8.68
N ASP A 201 -13.11 -10.53 8.74
CA ASP A 201 -12.21 -10.66 9.88
C ASP A 201 -12.52 -9.58 10.93
N TYR A 202 -13.01 -9.96 12.11
CA TYR A 202 -13.30 -8.99 13.17
C TYR A 202 -12.07 -8.31 13.77
N ASN A 203 -10.87 -8.67 13.32
CA ASN A 203 -9.62 -8.06 13.72
C ASN A 203 -8.88 -7.34 12.60
N ASN A 204 -9.33 -7.47 11.35
CA ASN A 204 -8.56 -6.98 10.22
C ASN A 204 -9.45 -6.44 9.07
N PHE A 205 -9.02 -5.33 8.47
CA PHE A 205 -9.56 -4.78 7.23
C PHE A 205 -8.52 -4.73 6.10
N GLU A 206 -7.23 -4.98 6.39
CA GLU A 206 -6.08 -4.89 5.48
C GLU A 206 -5.93 -6.15 4.62
N VAL A 207 -6.92 -6.36 3.76
CA VAL A 207 -6.96 -7.49 2.82
C VAL A 207 -7.34 -7.00 1.43
N GLU A 208 -7.06 -7.82 0.43
CA GLU A 208 -7.46 -7.55 -0.95
C GLU A 208 -8.97 -7.69 -1.16
N TYR A 209 -9.49 -6.92 -2.11
CA TYR A 209 -10.89 -6.98 -2.50
C TYR A 209 -11.13 -8.12 -3.49
N GLU A 210 -12.16 -8.92 -3.20
CA GLU A 210 -12.68 -9.93 -4.13
C GLU A 210 -13.74 -9.31 -5.04
N GLU A 211 -13.75 -9.72 -6.32
CA GLU A 211 -14.81 -9.41 -7.27
C GLU A 211 -15.52 -10.71 -7.67
N THR A 212 -16.76 -10.88 -7.21
CA THR A 212 -17.57 -12.07 -7.53
C THR A 212 -19.07 -11.75 -7.62
N PRO A 213 -19.85 -12.58 -8.34
CA PRO A 213 -21.30 -12.62 -8.18
C PRO A 213 -21.69 -12.97 -6.74
N LEU A 214 -22.80 -12.42 -6.24
CA LEU A 214 -23.32 -12.67 -4.89
C LEU A 214 -23.41 -14.16 -4.55
N SER A 215 -23.87 -14.98 -5.50
CA SER A 215 -24.06 -16.42 -5.31
C SER A 215 -22.74 -17.20 -5.11
N GLU A 216 -21.60 -16.63 -5.51
CA GLU A 216 -20.29 -17.27 -5.41
C GLU A 216 -19.57 -16.94 -4.10
N ILE A 217 -19.94 -15.86 -3.40
CA ILE A 217 -19.32 -15.45 -2.11
C ILE A 217 -19.25 -16.60 -1.11
N GLY A 218 -20.36 -17.33 -0.93
CA GLY A 218 -20.41 -18.44 0.01
C GLY A 218 -19.44 -19.57 -0.34
N SER A 219 -19.22 -19.87 -1.63
CA SER A 219 -18.21 -20.84 -2.04
C SER A 219 -16.80 -20.30 -1.89
N THR A 220 -16.53 -19.04 -2.25
CA THR A 220 -15.20 -18.42 -2.09
C THR A 220 -14.76 -18.44 -0.62
N LEU A 221 -15.67 -18.08 0.31
CA LEU A 221 -15.41 -18.17 1.76
C LEU A 221 -15.07 -19.61 2.20
N GLU A 222 -15.77 -20.62 1.66
CA GLU A 222 -15.56 -22.03 2.03
C GLU A 222 -14.33 -22.67 1.40
N THR A 223 -14.01 -22.35 0.14
CA THR A 223 -12.97 -23.03 -0.66
C THR A 223 -11.68 -22.24 -0.73
N ASP A 224 -11.77 -20.97 -1.12
CA ASP A 224 -10.60 -20.17 -1.47
C ASP A 224 -9.99 -19.54 -0.21
N LEU A 225 -10.84 -19.34 0.82
CA LEU A 225 -10.46 -18.85 2.15
C LEU A 225 -10.58 -19.93 3.25
N ASP A 226 -10.58 -21.21 2.86
CA ASP A 226 -10.54 -22.39 3.75
C ASP A 226 -11.64 -22.43 4.85
N GLY A 227 -12.76 -21.73 4.66
CA GLY A 227 -13.83 -21.62 5.66
C GLY A 227 -13.41 -20.86 6.92
N ALA A 228 -12.39 -20.01 6.83
CA ALA A 228 -11.89 -19.20 7.95
C ALA A 228 -12.89 -18.12 8.39
N PHE A 229 -13.71 -17.64 7.46
CA PHE A 229 -14.65 -16.54 7.66
C PHE A 229 -16.09 -16.98 7.36
N ASP A 230 -17.06 -16.42 8.09
CA ASP A 230 -18.48 -16.76 7.97
C ASP A 230 -19.32 -15.69 7.26
N GLY A 231 -18.68 -14.63 6.74
CA GLY A 231 -19.33 -13.52 6.06
C GLY A 231 -18.33 -12.49 5.53
N ILE A 232 -18.83 -11.29 5.27
CA ILE A 232 -18.10 -10.19 4.64
C ILE A 232 -18.27 -8.88 5.42
N HIS A 233 -17.28 -8.00 5.34
CA HIS A 233 -17.37 -6.66 5.93
C HIS A 233 -18.31 -5.74 5.13
N THR A 234 -18.68 -4.62 5.74
CA THR A 234 -19.33 -3.50 5.06
C THR A 234 -18.41 -2.26 5.08
N PRO A 235 -18.43 -1.36 4.08
CA PRO A 235 -19.35 -1.31 2.94
C PRO A 235 -19.11 -2.39 1.89
N MET A 236 -20.17 -3.12 1.55
CA MET A 236 -20.18 -4.03 0.39
C MET A 236 -20.83 -3.31 -0.77
N THR A 237 -20.13 -3.22 -1.91
CA THR A 237 -20.63 -2.54 -3.10
C THR A 237 -20.95 -3.53 -4.20
N MET A 238 -22.04 -3.28 -4.92
CA MET A 238 -22.56 -4.14 -5.97
C MET A 238 -22.99 -3.33 -7.19
N ARG A 239 -22.88 -3.95 -8.36
CA ARG A 239 -23.48 -3.47 -9.61
C ARG A 239 -24.69 -4.34 -9.93
N THR A 240 -25.87 -3.72 -10.00
CA THR A 240 -27.12 -4.47 -10.26
C THR A 240 -27.38 -4.67 -11.74
N ASP A 241 -26.99 -3.69 -12.56
CA ASP A 241 -27.01 -3.72 -14.02
C ASP A 241 -26.03 -2.67 -14.57
N ASP A 242 -25.98 -2.47 -15.89
CA ASP A 242 -25.07 -1.51 -16.54
C ASP A 242 -25.22 -0.06 -16.05
N ASP A 243 -26.37 0.30 -15.48
CA ASP A 243 -26.77 1.68 -15.15
C ASP A 243 -27.01 1.90 -13.65
N HIS A 244 -26.78 0.91 -12.76
CA HIS A 244 -27.16 1.02 -11.34
C HIS A 244 -26.19 0.30 -10.37
N TYR A 245 -25.96 0.96 -9.24
CA TYR A 245 -25.05 0.51 -8.18
C TYR A 245 -25.70 0.63 -6.80
N VAL A 246 -25.32 -0.27 -5.92
CA VAL A 246 -25.84 -0.40 -4.55
C VAL A 246 -24.68 -0.60 -3.59
N SER A 247 -24.74 0.03 -2.42
CA SER A 247 -23.81 -0.31 -1.33
C SER A 247 -24.56 -0.50 -0.01
N VAL A 248 -24.23 -1.56 0.73
CA VAL A 248 -24.80 -1.86 2.05
C VAL A 248 -23.76 -1.55 3.13
N HIS A 249 -24.18 -0.81 4.15
CA HIS A 249 -23.32 -0.39 5.26
C HIS A 249 -24.14 -0.02 6.51
N GLU A 250 -23.51 0.62 7.49
CA GLU A 250 -24.17 1.20 8.65
C GLU A 250 -23.73 2.66 8.92
N ALA A 251 -24.52 3.37 9.73
CA ALA A 251 -24.20 4.74 10.15
C ALA A 251 -24.50 4.96 11.64
N ASN A 252 -23.72 5.84 12.27
CA ASN A 252 -23.80 6.20 13.69
C ASN A 252 -23.65 4.98 14.63
N LEU A 253 -22.57 4.22 14.48
CA LEU A 253 -22.23 3.09 15.35
C LEU A 253 -21.75 3.58 16.72
N ASP A 254 -22.61 3.42 17.73
CA ASP A 254 -22.39 3.85 19.12
C ASP A 254 -23.08 2.89 20.09
N ASP A 255 -22.36 2.45 21.12
CA ASP A 255 -22.82 1.46 22.11
C ASP A 255 -23.46 0.20 21.52
N TYR A 256 -22.91 -0.27 20.40
CA TYR A 256 -23.40 -1.44 19.67
C TYR A 256 -22.22 -2.16 19.01
N ALA A 257 -22.41 -3.41 18.59
CA ALA A 257 -21.40 -4.17 17.86
C ALA A 257 -21.46 -3.86 16.35
N SER A 258 -20.30 -3.83 15.69
CA SER A 258 -20.18 -3.61 14.25
C SER A 258 -20.99 -4.62 13.43
N LEU A 259 -21.50 -4.17 12.29
CA LEU A 259 -22.17 -4.95 11.27
C LEU A 259 -21.17 -5.56 10.29
N ALA A 260 -21.29 -6.87 10.11
CA ALA A 260 -20.92 -7.60 8.91
C ALA A 260 -22.18 -8.31 8.37
N ILE A 261 -22.13 -8.88 7.18
CA ILE A 261 -23.23 -9.68 6.61
C ILE A 261 -22.73 -11.03 6.12
N ALA A 262 -23.57 -12.06 6.22
CA ALA A 262 -23.23 -13.43 5.84
C ALA A 262 -24.29 -13.98 4.87
N PRO A 263 -23.92 -14.78 3.87
CA PRO A 263 -24.90 -15.45 3.02
C PRO A 263 -25.77 -16.40 3.86
N ASP A 264 -27.09 -16.42 3.61
CA ASP A 264 -28.03 -17.30 4.32
C ASP A 264 -27.67 -18.79 4.12
N GLU A 265 -27.34 -19.16 2.87
CA GLU A 265 -26.79 -20.44 2.46
C GLU A 265 -25.80 -20.23 1.29
N SER A 266 -24.84 -21.13 1.12
CA SER A 266 -23.93 -21.09 -0.04
C SER A 266 -24.71 -21.23 -1.36
N GLY A 267 -24.47 -20.33 -2.32
CA GLY A 267 -25.22 -20.22 -3.57
C GLY A 267 -26.47 -19.33 -3.52
N ASP A 268 -26.77 -18.69 -2.39
CA ASP A 268 -27.91 -17.78 -2.24
C ASP A 268 -27.53 -16.31 -2.51
N THR A 269 -28.53 -15.48 -2.84
CA THR A 269 -28.40 -14.02 -2.99
C THR A 269 -28.98 -13.28 -1.79
N ALA A 270 -29.43 -14.00 -0.76
CA ALA A 270 -29.88 -13.44 0.50
C ALA A 270 -28.78 -13.48 1.56
N PHE A 271 -28.62 -12.36 2.26
CA PHE A 271 -27.64 -12.19 3.33
C PHE A 271 -28.35 -11.83 4.64
N GLU A 272 -27.74 -12.14 5.78
CA GLU A 272 -28.20 -11.74 7.11
C GLU A 272 -27.08 -11.03 7.88
N SER A 273 -27.46 -10.07 8.72
CA SER A 273 -26.53 -9.39 9.62
C SER A 273 -25.82 -10.37 10.57
N THR A 274 -24.50 -10.30 10.62
CA THR A 274 -23.68 -10.92 11.66
C THR A 274 -22.93 -9.82 12.41
N LEU A 275 -23.15 -9.74 13.73
CA LEU A 275 -22.54 -8.71 14.57
C LEU A 275 -21.23 -9.22 15.18
N ALA A 276 -20.27 -8.33 15.38
CA ALA A 276 -19.04 -8.65 16.10
C ALA A 276 -19.33 -9.19 17.51
N PRO A 277 -18.86 -10.40 17.87
CA PRO A 277 -19.16 -11.00 19.17
C PRO A 277 -18.30 -10.41 20.30
N LEU A 278 -18.84 -10.43 21.51
CA LEU A 278 -18.08 -10.40 22.75
C LEU A 278 -17.43 -11.77 23.02
N PRO A 279 -16.45 -11.88 23.94
CA PRO A 279 -15.74 -13.14 24.21
C PRO A 279 -16.64 -14.29 24.66
N ASP A 280 -17.84 -13.99 25.18
CA ASP A 280 -18.83 -15.00 25.60
C ASP A 280 -19.82 -15.39 24.50
N GLY A 281 -19.66 -14.84 23.28
CA GLY A 281 -20.49 -15.06 22.10
C GLY A 281 -21.74 -14.19 22.02
N THR A 282 -22.08 -13.43 23.07
CA THR A 282 -23.14 -12.40 22.99
C THR A 282 -22.67 -11.23 22.12
N LYS A 283 -23.60 -10.42 21.62
CA LYS A 283 -23.26 -9.34 20.65
C LYS A 283 -23.32 -7.96 21.31
N VAL A 284 -24.43 -7.67 21.98
CA VAL A 284 -24.68 -6.36 22.61
C VAL A 284 -25.30 -6.55 23.98
N SER A 285 -24.76 -5.87 25.00
CA SER A 285 -25.40 -5.72 26.31
C SER A 285 -25.86 -4.28 26.48
N ALA A 286 -27.16 -4.07 26.67
CA ALA A 286 -27.76 -2.75 26.64
C ALA A 286 -28.89 -2.61 27.68
N SER A 287 -29.27 -1.37 27.96
CA SER A 287 -30.41 -1.01 28.81
C SER A 287 -31.39 -0.16 28.01
N ALA A 288 -32.69 -0.39 28.15
CA ALA A 288 -33.67 0.42 27.45
C ALA A 288 -33.98 1.74 28.18
N PRO A 289 -34.30 2.84 27.47
CA PRO A 289 -34.39 2.96 26.02
C PRO A 289 -33.03 2.89 25.32
N HIS A 290 -32.99 2.27 24.15
CA HIS A 290 -31.77 2.10 23.34
C HIS A 290 -32.11 2.20 21.84
N ALA A 291 -31.10 2.32 20.97
CA ALA A 291 -31.25 2.25 19.53
C ALA A 291 -30.20 1.34 18.90
N THR A 292 -30.52 0.72 17.76
CA THR A 292 -29.48 0.18 16.87
C THR A 292 -28.79 1.34 16.13
N PRO A 293 -27.57 1.12 15.59
CA PRO A 293 -27.06 1.93 14.50
C PRO A 293 -28.04 1.92 13.32
N TRP A 294 -27.89 2.89 12.41
CA TRP A 294 -28.62 2.87 11.15
C TRP A 294 -28.04 1.78 10.25
N ARG A 295 -28.89 1.01 9.59
CA ARG A 295 -28.53 0.13 8.47
C ARG A 295 -28.83 0.89 7.19
N THR A 296 -27.87 0.90 6.26
CA THR A 296 -27.93 1.79 5.11
C THR A 296 -27.83 1.04 3.80
N VAL A 297 -28.56 1.55 2.81
CA VAL A 297 -28.51 1.10 1.41
C VAL A 297 -28.31 2.36 0.56
N GLN A 298 -27.11 2.58 0.06
CA GLN A 298 -26.79 3.65 -0.90
C GLN A 298 -27.14 3.20 -2.32
N LEU A 299 -27.61 4.13 -3.15
CA LEU A 299 -28.11 3.87 -4.49
C LEU A 299 -27.57 4.92 -5.47
N GLY A 300 -26.99 4.48 -6.57
CA GLY A 300 -26.39 5.35 -7.59
C GLY A 300 -26.64 4.86 -9.01
N ARG A 301 -26.51 5.76 -10.00
CA ARG A 301 -26.58 5.40 -11.43
C ARG A 301 -25.20 5.20 -12.06
N ARG A 302 -24.15 5.57 -11.32
CA ARG A 302 -22.73 5.41 -11.65
C ARG A 302 -21.97 5.16 -10.35
N PRO A 303 -20.79 4.54 -10.37
CA PRO A 303 -19.99 4.33 -9.15
C PRO A 303 -19.71 5.65 -8.41
N GLY A 304 -19.42 6.71 -9.16
CA GLY A 304 -19.19 8.05 -8.61
C GLY A 304 -20.36 8.64 -7.81
N ASP A 305 -21.60 8.24 -8.09
CA ASP A 305 -22.76 8.72 -7.35
C ASP A 305 -22.76 8.18 -5.90
N LEU A 306 -22.16 6.99 -5.67
CA LEU A 306 -21.98 6.43 -4.32
C LEU A 306 -20.96 7.23 -3.51
N VAL A 307 -19.83 7.62 -4.15
CA VAL A 307 -18.76 8.42 -3.53
C VAL A 307 -19.24 9.84 -3.19
N GLU A 308 -20.08 10.43 -4.05
CA GLU A 308 -20.62 11.78 -3.85
C GLU A 308 -21.77 11.84 -2.83
N SER A 309 -22.33 10.69 -2.44
CA SER A 309 -23.45 10.59 -1.51
C SER A 309 -23.07 11.09 -0.10
N ASN A 310 -24.01 11.79 0.54
CA ASN A 310 -23.86 12.24 1.92
C ASN A 310 -24.76 11.43 2.89
N LEU A 311 -25.27 10.27 2.46
CA LEU A 311 -26.19 9.44 3.26
C LEU A 311 -25.61 9.13 4.64
N ILE A 312 -24.40 8.58 4.69
CA ILE A 312 -23.76 8.10 5.93
C ILE A 312 -23.60 9.25 6.93
N VAL A 313 -23.03 10.39 6.51
CA VAL A 313 -22.82 11.54 7.42
C VAL A 313 -24.13 12.22 7.84
N ASN A 314 -25.15 12.27 6.97
CA ASN A 314 -26.45 12.84 7.31
C ASN A 314 -27.23 12.02 8.36
N LEU A 315 -26.92 10.73 8.53
CA LEU A 315 -27.55 9.87 9.55
C LEU A 315 -26.90 9.98 10.94
N ASN A 316 -25.86 10.81 11.09
CA ASN A 316 -25.18 11.05 12.36
C ASN A 316 -25.67 12.34 13.04
N GLU A 317 -25.52 12.42 14.35
CA GLU A 317 -25.88 13.60 15.13
C GLU A 317 -24.82 14.72 14.96
N ASP A 318 -25.24 15.97 15.12
CA ASP A 318 -24.32 17.12 15.19
C ASP A 318 -23.38 17.01 16.40
N TYR A 319 -22.18 17.59 16.29
CA TYR A 319 -21.30 17.71 17.45
C TYR A 319 -21.93 18.55 18.57
N SER A 320 -21.49 18.31 19.80
CA SER A 320 -21.97 19.03 20.98
C SER A 320 -20.91 19.95 21.58
N ASP A 321 -21.30 21.19 21.89
CA ASP A 321 -20.48 22.14 22.66
C ASP A 321 -20.10 21.61 24.06
N ASP A 322 -20.86 20.64 24.60
CA ASP A 322 -20.56 20.01 25.89
C ASP A 322 -19.34 19.05 25.80
N VAL A 323 -19.06 18.50 24.61
CA VAL A 323 -17.86 17.70 24.34
C VAL A 323 -16.72 18.62 23.86
N PHE A 324 -17.01 19.49 22.89
CA PHE A 324 -16.06 20.45 22.34
C PHE A 324 -15.98 21.73 23.17
N THR A 325 -15.66 21.58 24.46
CA THR A 325 -15.67 22.68 25.45
C THR A 325 -14.71 23.84 25.13
N GLN A 326 -13.73 23.61 24.25
CA GLN A 326 -12.75 24.59 23.78
C GLN A 326 -13.09 25.16 22.39
N GLY A 327 -14.27 24.82 21.84
CA GLY A 327 -14.66 25.11 20.46
C GLY A 327 -14.04 24.15 19.44
N THR A 328 -14.22 24.43 18.15
CA THR A 328 -13.73 23.62 17.01
C THR A 328 -12.71 24.35 16.13
N ASP A 329 -12.36 25.60 16.45
CA ASP A 329 -11.46 26.44 15.63
C ASP A 329 -10.01 25.90 15.53
N TRP A 330 -9.65 24.90 16.34
CA TRP A 330 -8.35 24.23 16.32
C TRP A 330 -8.31 23.01 15.39
N ILE A 331 -9.47 22.59 14.86
CA ILE A 331 -9.58 21.45 13.96
C ILE A 331 -9.35 21.95 12.54
N GLU A 332 -8.17 21.67 12.00
CA GLU A 332 -7.77 22.12 10.67
C GLU A 332 -7.19 20.94 9.89
N PRO A 333 -7.72 20.63 8.69
CA PRO A 333 -7.09 19.65 7.82
C PRO A 333 -5.67 20.07 7.44
N GLN A 334 -4.73 19.14 7.51
CA GLN A 334 -3.31 19.43 7.31
C GLN A 334 -2.55 18.27 6.68
N LYS A 335 -1.44 18.60 6.02
CA LYS A 335 -0.45 17.63 5.56
C LYS A 335 0.61 17.42 6.63
N PHE A 336 1.14 16.21 6.70
CA PHE A 336 2.24 15.87 7.60
C PHE A 336 3.26 14.96 6.90
N VAL A 337 4.53 15.03 7.31
CA VAL A 337 5.56 14.01 6.98
C VAL A 337 5.77 13.15 8.21
N GLY A 338 6.58 12.08 8.15
CA GLY A 338 6.83 11.29 9.35
C GLY A 338 8.15 10.57 9.38
N VAL A 339 8.76 10.54 10.57
CA VAL A 339 9.68 9.46 10.97
C VAL A 339 8.79 8.24 11.14
N TRP A 340 8.56 7.55 10.03
CA TRP A 340 7.63 6.43 9.87
C TRP A 340 8.13 5.47 8.79
N TRP A 341 8.24 5.94 7.54
CA TRP A 341 8.64 5.11 6.39
C TRP A 341 9.99 4.42 6.60
N LEU A 342 10.93 5.08 7.29
CA LEU A 342 12.21 4.48 7.71
C LEU A 342 12.04 3.16 8.46
N MET A 343 11.04 3.05 9.33
CA MET A 343 10.79 1.83 10.09
C MET A 343 9.99 0.81 9.28
N ILE A 344 9.02 1.27 8.49
CA ILE A 344 8.25 0.40 7.58
C ILE A 344 9.16 -0.33 6.59
N THR A 345 10.13 0.38 5.98
CA THR A 345 11.09 -0.22 5.04
C THR A 345 12.22 -0.99 5.73
N GLY A 346 12.18 -1.16 7.06
CA GLY A 346 13.21 -1.85 7.84
C GLY A 346 14.56 -1.11 7.91
N ARG A 347 14.61 0.18 7.54
CA ARG A 347 15.84 1.00 7.59
C ARG A 347 16.15 1.48 9.01
N ALA A 348 15.18 1.49 9.93
CA ALA A 348 15.34 1.89 11.34
C ALA A 348 14.40 1.08 12.26
N ASP A 349 14.70 1.08 13.57
CA ASP A 349 13.90 0.40 14.59
C ASP A 349 12.96 1.37 15.31
N TRP A 350 11.76 0.91 15.70
CA TRP A 350 10.92 1.64 16.68
C TRP A 350 11.49 1.57 18.09
N GLU A 351 12.11 0.45 18.49
CA GLU A 351 12.63 0.27 19.85
C GLU A 351 14.03 0.87 20.02
N TYR A 352 14.21 1.71 21.03
CA TYR A 352 15.54 2.06 21.51
C TYR A 352 16.20 0.89 22.26
N GLN A 353 17.20 0.26 21.63
CA GLN A 353 17.93 -0.89 22.18
C GLN A 353 19.16 -0.51 23.03
N GLY A 354 19.48 0.78 23.15
CA GLY A 354 20.63 1.29 23.89
C GLY A 354 21.52 2.21 23.04
N PRO A 355 22.49 2.91 23.67
CA PRO A 355 23.28 3.95 23.02
C PRO A 355 24.37 3.41 22.09
N GLN A 356 24.47 2.09 21.89
CA GLN A 356 25.56 1.42 21.17
C GLN A 356 25.07 0.23 20.33
N THR A 357 23.76 -0.02 20.25
CA THR A 357 23.24 -1.33 19.80
C THR A 357 21.95 -1.27 18.97
N GLY A 358 21.50 -0.13 18.46
CA GLY A 358 20.28 -0.09 17.62
C GLY A 358 20.15 1.17 16.77
N ASN A 359 19.44 1.07 15.63
CA ASN A 359 19.16 2.19 14.74
C ASN A 359 17.79 2.80 15.05
N HIS A 360 17.65 3.37 16.25
CA HIS A 360 16.38 3.91 16.69
C HIS A 360 15.89 5.05 15.76
N GLY A 361 14.65 4.94 15.27
CA GLY A 361 13.97 5.90 14.41
C GLY A 361 13.79 7.28 15.07
N ALA A 362 13.16 7.31 16.24
CA ALA A 362 12.81 8.55 16.92
C ALA A 362 13.96 9.17 17.71
N GLN A 363 14.82 9.93 17.03
CA GLN A 363 15.89 10.69 17.67
C GLN A 363 15.58 12.19 17.63
N THR A 364 15.98 12.94 18.66
CA THR A 364 15.81 14.41 18.70
C THR A 364 16.38 15.09 17.45
N GLY A 365 17.58 14.68 17.01
CA GLY A 365 18.24 15.26 15.83
C GLY A 365 17.46 15.02 14.55
N ARG A 366 17.01 13.78 14.31
CA ARG A 366 16.25 13.39 13.12
C ARG A 366 14.88 14.08 13.10
N ALA A 367 14.16 14.10 14.21
CA ALA A 367 12.87 14.79 14.30
C ALA A 367 12.99 16.28 13.95
N LYS A 368 14.05 16.96 14.40
CA LYS A 368 14.30 18.36 14.04
C LYS A 368 14.61 18.54 12.55
N GLN A 369 15.38 17.64 11.95
CA GLN A 369 15.64 17.67 10.52
C GLN A 369 14.32 17.55 9.72
N TYR A 370 13.44 16.61 10.10
CA TYR A 370 12.12 16.47 9.48
C TYR A 370 11.26 17.74 9.67
N MET A 371 11.36 18.39 10.84
CA MET A 371 10.69 19.68 11.08
C MET A 371 11.25 20.80 10.22
N ASP A 372 12.56 20.83 9.95
CA ASP A 372 13.17 21.80 9.04
C ASP A 372 12.64 21.61 7.61
N PHE A 373 12.63 20.38 7.10
CA PHE A 373 12.05 20.04 5.80
C PHE A 373 10.56 20.43 5.73
N ALA A 374 9.79 20.05 6.74
CA ALA A 374 8.37 20.37 6.80
C ALA A 374 8.11 21.88 6.81
N SER A 375 8.87 22.65 7.62
CA SER A 375 8.78 24.10 7.67
C SER A 375 9.13 24.74 6.33
N GLU A 376 10.23 24.32 5.69
CA GLU A 376 10.68 24.84 4.39
C GLU A 376 9.62 24.64 3.28
N HIS A 377 8.86 23.56 3.36
CA HIS A 377 7.87 23.20 2.34
C HIS A 377 6.42 23.44 2.74
N GLY A 378 6.18 24.08 3.89
CA GLY A 378 4.84 24.46 4.35
C GLY A 378 3.98 23.28 4.81
N ILE A 379 4.61 22.21 5.27
CA ILE A 379 3.97 21.03 5.86
C ILE A 379 3.82 21.27 7.36
N SER A 380 2.61 21.04 7.88
CA SER A 380 2.22 21.52 9.21
C SER A 380 2.58 20.54 10.33
N GLY A 381 2.71 19.26 10.02
CA GLY A 381 2.97 18.20 10.99
C GLY A 381 4.18 17.32 10.67
N VAL A 382 4.83 16.80 11.71
CA VAL A 382 5.83 15.73 11.64
C VAL A 382 5.42 14.61 12.60
N LEU A 383 4.96 13.48 12.07
CA LEU A 383 4.74 12.24 12.83
C LEU A 383 6.09 11.69 13.31
N VAL A 384 6.13 11.20 14.54
CA VAL A 384 7.30 10.50 15.07
C VAL A 384 6.84 9.24 15.81
N GLU A 385 7.05 8.08 15.21
CA GLU A 385 6.83 6.79 15.87
C GLU A 385 8.11 6.29 16.56
N GLY A 386 7.98 5.50 17.62
CA GLY A 386 9.13 5.05 18.43
C GLY A 386 9.54 6.00 19.55
N TRP A 387 8.92 7.18 19.67
CA TRP A 387 9.39 8.23 20.59
C TRP A 387 9.33 7.85 22.08
N ASN A 388 8.35 7.03 22.48
CA ASN A 388 8.02 6.70 23.85
C ASN A 388 8.59 5.37 24.32
N ARG A 389 8.65 5.16 25.64
CA ARG A 389 9.06 3.86 26.17
C ARG A 389 8.00 2.78 25.98
N GLY A 390 8.47 1.55 25.78
CA GLY A 390 7.65 0.34 25.87
C GLY A 390 7.60 -0.50 24.61
N TRP A 391 8.19 -0.04 23.49
CA TRP A 391 8.26 -0.78 22.21
C TRP A 391 8.86 -2.18 22.32
N SER A 392 9.60 -2.48 23.38
CA SER A 392 10.01 -3.85 23.75
C SER A 392 8.86 -4.87 23.90
N SER A 393 7.61 -4.40 24.06
CA SER A 393 6.40 -5.23 24.12
C SER A 393 5.59 -5.23 22.82
N TYR A 394 6.15 -4.73 21.72
CA TYR A 394 5.55 -4.70 20.39
C TYR A 394 6.32 -5.64 19.42
N PRO A 395 5.64 -6.36 18.50
CA PRO A 395 4.21 -6.64 18.50
C PRO A 395 3.92 -7.65 19.63
N GLY A 396 3.07 -7.29 20.59
CA GLY A 396 2.91 -8.05 21.83
C GLY A 396 1.80 -7.48 22.70
N ASP A 397 1.96 -7.52 24.03
CA ASP A 397 0.85 -7.23 24.96
C ASP A 397 0.65 -5.75 25.30
N GLY A 398 1.49 -4.84 24.78
CA GLY A 398 1.36 -3.39 24.97
C GLY A 398 1.44 -2.88 26.42
N SER A 399 1.64 -3.78 27.39
CA SER A 399 1.36 -3.52 28.81
C SER A 399 2.35 -2.57 29.50
N VAL A 400 3.45 -2.25 28.81
CA VAL A 400 4.52 -1.37 29.29
C VAL A 400 4.69 -0.11 28.42
N LEU A 401 3.82 0.11 27.43
CA LEU A 401 3.80 1.35 26.66
C LEU A 401 3.41 2.52 27.57
N ASP A 402 4.25 3.56 27.57
CA ASP A 402 4.06 4.78 28.34
C ASP A 402 3.76 5.93 27.38
N PHE A 403 2.63 6.60 27.52
CA PHE A 403 2.23 7.69 26.62
C PHE A 403 2.64 9.07 27.14
N THR A 404 3.57 9.11 28.10
CA THR A 404 4.04 10.33 28.77
C THR A 404 5.56 10.44 28.87
N GLU A 405 6.30 9.33 28.76
CA GLU A 405 7.76 9.29 28.90
C GLU A 405 8.47 8.84 27.61
N SER A 406 9.41 9.68 27.14
CA SER A 406 10.23 9.39 25.97
C SER A 406 11.44 8.48 26.25
N TYR A 407 12.01 7.89 25.20
CA TYR A 407 13.33 7.25 25.28
C TYR A 407 14.47 8.27 25.53
N PRO A 408 15.64 7.84 26.07
CA PRO A 408 16.71 8.75 26.46
C PRO A 408 17.33 9.60 25.34
N ASP A 409 17.18 9.19 24.08
CA ASP A 409 17.69 9.84 22.87
C ASP A 409 16.63 10.67 22.13
N PHE A 410 15.42 10.76 22.70
CA PHE A 410 14.33 11.63 22.24
C PHE A 410 13.90 12.60 23.36
N ASP A 411 14.13 13.89 23.16
CA ASP A 411 13.71 14.96 24.07
C ASP A 411 12.43 15.61 23.52
N LEU A 412 11.29 15.20 24.07
CA LEU A 412 9.97 15.62 23.62
C LEU A 412 9.75 17.15 23.75
N GLU A 413 10.20 17.76 24.85
CA GLU A 413 10.09 19.22 25.04
C GLU A 413 10.98 19.96 24.04
N GLU A 414 12.20 19.49 23.83
CA GLU A 414 13.13 20.11 22.88
C GLU A 414 12.62 20.04 21.44
N VAL A 415 12.05 18.91 21.02
CA VAL A 415 11.49 18.73 19.66
C VAL A 415 10.26 19.63 19.46
N THR A 416 9.33 19.65 20.41
CA THR A 416 8.12 20.49 20.31
C THR A 416 8.45 21.99 20.36
N ASP A 417 9.36 22.43 21.23
CA ASP A 417 9.86 23.82 21.27
C ASP A 417 10.58 24.19 19.97
N TYR A 418 11.34 23.26 19.38
CA TYR A 418 12.05 23.49 18.12
C TYR A 418 11.07 23.73 16.97
N GLY A 419 10.11 22.83 16.75
CA GLY A 419 9.10 22.97 15.71
C GLY A 419 8.29 24.27 15.83
N ALA A 420 7.95 24.67 17.06
CA ALA A 420 7.28 25.94 17.34
C ALA A 420 8.15 27.18 17.07
N SER A 421 9.49 27.03 17.05
CA SER A 421 10.44 28.12 16.81
C SER A 421 10.72 28.41 15.33
N LEU A 422 10.33 27.48 14.44
CA LEU A 422 10.49 27.60 12.99
C LEU A 422 9.49 28.60 12.38
N GLU A 423 9.74 29.02 11.14
CA GLU A 423 8.90 29.97 10.40
C GLU A 423 8.74 29.51 8.95
N PRO A 424 7.57 28.95 8.56
CA PRO A 424 6.40 28.72 9.41
C PRO A 424 6.64 27.64 10.48
N PRO A 425 5.93 27.70 11.62
CA PRO A 425 6.05 26.68 12.65
C PRO A 425 5.48 25.34 12.17
N THR A 426 6.09 24.26 12.63
CA THR A 426 5.65 22.88 12.38
C THR A 426 5.41 22.19 13.70
N GLN A 427 4.33 21.41 13.79
CA GLN A 427 3.95 20.69 15.01
C GLN A 427 4.41 19.24 14.95
N MET A 428 4.71 18.65 16.11
CA MET A 428 4.83 17.20 16.19
C MET A 428 3.43 16.59 16.13
N THR A 429 3.25 15.58 15.29
CA THR A 429 2.14 14.63 15.35
C THR A 429 2.57 13.49 16.26
N MET A 430 1.79 13.23 17.30
CA MET A 430 2.11 12.21 18.29
C MET A 430 1.75 10.81 17.80
N HIS A 431 2.50 9.79 18.21
CA HIS A 431 2.12 8.40 17.98
C HIS A 431 1.75 7.69 19.29
N ASN A 432 0.58 7.07 19.32
CA ASN A 432 0.05 6.27 20.43
C ASN A 432 -0.33 4.86 19.92
N GLU A 433 0.68 4.04 19.61
CA GLU A 433 0.53 2.59 19.43
C GLU A 433 0.13 1.95 20.76
N THR A 434 -0.81 1.00 20.75
CA THR A 434 -1.32 0.36 21.96
C THR A 434 -0.97 -1.13 22.07
N ALA A 435 -0.51 -1.75 20.99
CA ALA A 435 -0.36 -3.18 20.79
C ALA A 435 -1.59 -3.95 21.31
N GLY A 436 -2.78 -3.43 20.99
CA GLY A 436 -4.07 -3.96 21.42
C GLY A 436 -4.46 -3.76 22.90
N ASP A 437 -3.60 -3.21 23.77
CA ASP A 437 -3.92 -3.00 25.20
C ASP A 437 -4.66 -1.69 25.45
N LEU A 438 -5.97 -1.72 25.15
CA LEU A 438 -6.88 -0.61 25.41
C LEU A 438 -6.94 -0.20 26.90
N ARG A 439 -6.64 -1.11 27.85
CA ARG A 439 -6.75 -0.83 29.29
C ARG A 439 -5.57 -0.01 29.78
N ASN A 440 -4.38 -0.36 29.30
CA ASN A 440 -3.19 0.44 29.53
C ASN A 440 -3.41 1.86 28.98
N TYR A 441 -3.89 1.97 27.74
CA TYR A 441 -4.13 3.27 27.10
C TYR A 441 -5.20 4.10 27.83
N GLU A 442 -6.38 3.53 28.13
CA GLU A 442 -7.45 4.20 28.88
C GLU A 442 -6.98 4.77 30.22
N SER A 443 -6.06 4.07 30.89
CA SER A 443 -5.54 4.48 32.20
C SER A 443 -4.66 5.74 32.14
N GLN A 444 -4.10 6.05 30.96
CA GLN A 444 -3.15 7.13 30.73
C GLN A 444 -3.73 8.32 29.96
N LEU A 445 -4.91 8.18 29.32
CA LEU A 445 -5.51 9.21 28.43
C LEU A 445 -5.52 10.63 29.02
N GLU A 446 -5.96 10.79 30.27
CA GLU A 446 -6.08 12.11 30.90
C GLU A 446 -4.71 12.78 31.09
N GLU A 447 -3.69 12.01 31.47
CA GLU A 447 -2.34 12.54 31.70
C GLU A 447 -1.63 12.81 30.37
N ALA A 448 -1.68 11.84 29.44
CA ALA A 448 -1.07 11.95 28.12
C ALA A 448 -1.68 13.10 27.30
N PHE A 449 -3.00 13.17 27.17
CA PHE A 449 -3.62 14.22 26.35
C PHE A 449 -3.49 15.61 26.97
N GLY A 450 -3.46 15.70 28.29
CA GLY A 450 -3.14 16.95 28.99
C GLY A 450 -1.71 17.42 28.71
N LEU A 451 -0.73 16.51 28.76
CA LEU A 451 0.65 16.78 28.38
C LEU A 451 0.76 17.26 26.92
N TYR A 452 0.10 16.57 25.99
CA TYR A 452 0.13 16.92 24.57
C TYR A 452 -0.44 18.34 24.34
N ASP A 453 -1.56 18.67 24.98
CA ASP A 453 -2.16 20.01 24.87
C ASP A 453 -1.25 21.11 25.44
N ASP A 454 -0.57 20.84 26.55
CA ASP A 454 0.39 21.75 27.20
C ASP A 454 1.64 21.99 26.33
N LEU A 455 2.12 20.95 25.63
CA LEU A 455 3.23 21.03 24.67
C LEU A 455 2.82 21.62 23.31
N GLY A 456 1.54 21.87 23.10
CA GLY A 456 1.03 22.43 21.85
C GLY A 456 0.85 21.42 20.71
N ILE A 457 0.94 20.13 21.00
CA ILE A 457 0.62 19.04 20.08
C ILE A 457 -0.90 19.01 19.85
N ARG A 458 -1.31 18.82 18.59
CA ARG A 458 -2.71 18.88 18.15
C ARG A 458 -3.18 17.64 17.40
N THR A 459 -2.31 16.67 17.16
CA THR A 459 -2.62 15.52 16.31
C THR A 459 -2.00 14.26 16.90
N ILE A 460 -2.77 13.18 16.88
CA ILE A 460 -2.38 11.87 17.35
C ILE A 460 -2.69 10.86 16.24
N LYS A 461 -1.68 10.08 15.84
CA LYS A 461 -1.87 8.78 15.19
C LYS A 461 -2.03 7.73 16.29
N ASN A 462 -3.12 6.98 16.26
CA ASN A 462 -3.39 5.85 17.14
C ASN A 462 -3.19 4.54 16.37
N GLY A 463 -2.66 3.51 17.03
CA GLY A 463 -2.58 2.15 16.49
C GLY A 463 -3.05 1.12 17.52
N TYR A 464 -3.63 0.03 17.03
CA TYR A 464 -4.22 -1.06 17.82
C TYR A 464 -3.73 -2.45 17.40
N VAL A 465 -2.60 -2.55 16.68
CA VAL A 465 -1.96 -3.80 16.22
C VAL A 465 -2.07 -4.94 17.24
N ALA A 466 -2.79 -5.99 16.86
CA ALA A 466 -2.97 -7.20 17.67
C ALA A 466 -3.24 -8.41 16.77
N ASP A 467 -2.18 -8.91 16.13
CA ASP A 467 -2.23 -9.98 15.12
C ASP A 467 -2.84 -11.30 15.64
N ASP A 468 -2.79 -11.55 16.95
CA ASP A 468 -3.39 -12.74 17.56
C ASP A 468 -4.91 -12.59 17.82
N GLY A 469 -5.45 -11.39 17.58
CA GLY A 469 -6.86 -11.04 17.78
C GLY A 469 -7.31 -11.04 19.24
N ASP A 470 -6.37 -10.98 20.21
CA ASP A 470 -6.65 -10.96 21.64
C ASP A 470 -6.40 -9.57 22.27
N LEU A 471 -7.30 -8.63 22.00
CA LEU A 471 -7.19 -7.27 22.55
C LEU A 471 -7.27 -7.28 24.08
N ALA A 472 -6.28 -6.65 24.71
CA ALA A 472 -6.06 -6.60 26.16
C ALA A 472 -5.97 -7.97 26.88
N GLY A 473 -5.72 -9.07 26.16
CA GLY A 473 -5.68 -10.42 26.74
C GLY A 473 -7.03 -10.90 27.31
N GLU A 474 -8.14 -10.29 26.87
CA GLU A 474 -9.50 -10.56 27.34
C GLU A 474 -10.38 -11.30 26.31
N GLY A 475 -9.85 -11.57 25.11
CA GLY A 475 -10.49 -12.25 23.99
C GLY A 475 -11.40 -11.33 23.15
N TYR A 476 -11.20 -10.02 23.24
CA TYR A 476 -11.95 -9.04 22.44
C TYR A 476 -11.36 -8.95 21.03
N ASN A 477 -12.24 -8.82 20.03
CA ASN A 477 -11.89 -8.43 18.66
C ASN A 477 -12.13 -6.94 18.41
N HIS A 478 -11.44 -6.32 17.46
CA HIS A 478 -11.49 -4.87 17.16
C HIS A 478 -12.90 -4.30 16.96
N HIS A 479 -13.86 -5.12 16.51
CA HIS A 479 -15.15 -4.62 16.03
C HIS A 479 -16.32 -4.78 17.02
N ASN A 480 -16.09 -5.35 18.20
CA ASN A 480 -17.13 -5.58 19.19
C ASN A 480 -17.57 -4.29 19.94
N GLN A 481 -18.71 -4.39 20.67
CA GLN A 481 -19.30 -3.26 21.40
C GLN A 481 -18.31 -2.54 22.36
N VAL A 482 -17.40 -3.28 23.02
CA VAL A 482 -16.43 -2.68 23.95
C VAL A 482 -15.43 -1.80 23.23
N LEU A 483 -14.94 -2.19 22.05
CA LEU A 483 -14.01 -1.37 21.27
C LEU A 483 -14.70 -0.18 20.59
N VAL A 484 -15.95 -0.33 20.15
CA VAL A 484 -16.76 0.81 19.71
C VAL A 484 -16.87 1.87 20.83
N ASN A 485 -17.11 1.43 22.06
CA ASN A 485 -17.18 2.31 23.23
C ASN A 485 -15.80 2.91 23.58
N HIS A 486 -14.72 2.13 23.45
CA HIS A 486 -13.35 2.60 23.63
C HIS A 486 -13.01 3.75 22.67
N HIS A 487 -13.23 3.57 21.36
CA HIS A 487 -12.94 4.63 20.39
C HIS A 487 -13.78 5.89 20.64
N THR A 488 -15.02 5.74 21.12
CA THR A 488 -15.87 6.88 21.50
C THR A 488 -15.27 7.63 22.69
N LEU A 489 -14.83 6.91 23.72
CA LEU A 489 -14.14 7.50 24.87
C LEU A 489 -12.89 8.26 24.43
N VAL A 490 -12.04 7.66 23.57
CA VAL A 490 -10.82 8.31 23.06
C VAL A 490 -11.17 9.58 22.28
N ALA A 491 -12.17 9.54 21.40
CA ALA A 491 -12.62 10.70 20.63
C ALA A 491 -13.10 11.86 21.52
N GLU A 492 -13.89 11.58 22.57
CA GLU A 492 -14.35 12.56 23.54
C GLU A 492 -13.19 13.19 24.33
N ARG A 493 -12.24 12.36 24.78
CA ARG A 493 -11.06 12.85 25.53
C ARG A 493 -10.12 13.66 24.67
N ALA A 494 -9.94 13.26 23.41
CA ALA A 494 -9.17 13.99 22.42
C ALA A 494 -9.81 15.36 22.15
N ALA A 495 -11.14 15.42 21.96
CA ALA A 495 -11.87 16.67 21.76
C ALA A 495 -11.73 17.63 22.95
N ALA A 496 -11.83 17.12 24.18
CA ALA A 496 -11.64 17.90 25.40
C ALA A 496 -10.22 18.51 25.53
N ASN A 497 -9.22 17.87 24.94
CA ASN A 497 -7.81 18.28 24.96
C ASN A 497 -7.31 18.81 23.61
N ARG A 498 -8.23 19.20 22.71
CA ARG A 498 -7.91 19.81 21.41
C ARG A 498 -6.96 18.96 20.54
N GLN A 499 -7.25 17.66 20.46
CA GLN A 499 -6.50 16.67 19.68
C GLN A 499 -7.32 16.15 18.50
N MET A 500 -6.72 16.20 17.31
CA MET A 500 -7.17 15.57 16.07
C MET A 500 -6.66 14.14 16.03
N LEU A 501 -7.49 13.22 15.53
CA LEU A 501 -7.21 11.79 15.53
C LEU A 501 -7.09 11.24 14.11
N ASP A 502 -6.00 10.52 13.90
CA ASP A 502 -5.76 9.54 12.87
C ASP A 502 -5.72 8.15 13.56
N ILE A 503 -6.44 7.15 13.05
CA ILE A 503 -6.66 5.88 13.74
C ILE A 503 -6.37 4.70 12.80
N HIS A 504 -5.28 3.98 13.07
CA HIS A 504 -4.90 2.69 12.49
C HIS A 504 -5.51 1.53 13.30
N GLU A 505 -5.57 0.34 12.70
CA GLU A 505 -6.39 -0.84 13.10
C GLU A 505 -7.76 -0.45 13.70
N PRO A 506 -8.55 0.36 12.97
CA PRO A 506 -9.71 1.02 13.54
C PRO A 506 -10.95 0.11 13.52
N ILE A 507 -12.03 0.52 14.19
CA ILE A 507 -13.37 0.21 13.68
C ILE A 507 -13.63 0.97 12.35
N HIS A 508 -14.32 0.38 11.37
CA HIS A 508 -14.64 1.10 10.14
C HIS A 508 -15.43 2.41 10.43
N PRO A 509 -15.30 3.47 9.61
CA PRO A 509 -16.03 4.71 9.85
C PRO A 509 -17.53 4.53 9.63
N THR A 510 -18.35 5.27 10.37
CA THR A 510 -19.83 5.22 10.22
C THR A 510 -20.45 6.62 10.16
N GLY A 511 -19.68 7.59 9.66
CA GLY A 511 -20.06 9.01 9.56
C GLY A 511 -19.95 9.82 10.85
N ARG A 512 -19.49 9.23 11.95
CA ARG A 512 -19.38 9.89 13.27
C ARG A 512 -18.43 11.09 13.32
N ARG A 513 -17.69 11.38 12.25
CA ARG A 513 -16.98 12.65 12.05
C ARG A 513 -17.91 13.88 12.08
N ARG A 514 -19.23 13.72 11.87
CA ARG A 514 -20.21 14.80 12.14
C ARG A 514 -20.35 15.09 13.63
N THR A 515 -20.42 14.05 14.45
CA THR A 515 -20.52 14.14 15.92
C THR A 515 -19.19 14.50 16.57
N TYR A 516 -18.10 13.97 16.02
CA TYR A 516 -16.72 14.17 16.47
C TYR A 516 -15.86 14.66 15.30
N PRO A 517 -15.92 15.95 14.95
CA PRO A 517 -15.12 16.53 13.86
C PRO A 517 -13.61 16.43 14.08
N ASN A 518 -13.12 16.03 15.25
CA ASN A 518 -11.71 15.74 15.45
C ASN A 518 -11.29 14.32 14.99
N LEU A 519 -12.23 13.47 14.55
CA LEU A 519 -11.92 12.22 13.85
C LEU A 519 -11.57 12.54 12.39
N MET A 520 -10.30 12.82 12.14
CA MET A 520 -9.85 13.33 10.84
C MET A 520 -9.78 12.25 9.79
N THR A 521 -9.31 11.06 10.17
CA THR A 521 -9.12 9.95 9.25
C THR A 521 -8.90 8.64 10.01
N ARG A 522 -8.86 7.54 9.25
CA ARG A 522 -8.61 6.18 9.71
C ARG A 522 -8.00 5.37 8.56
N GLU A 523 -7.14 4.40 8.83
CA GLU A 523 -6.63 3.47 7.81
C GLU A 523 -7.70 2.41 7.45
N GLY A 524 -7.67 1.23 8.07
CA GLY A 524 -8.65 0.16 7.83
C GLY A 524 -8.79 -0.20 6.34
N VAL A 525 -7.67 -0.24 5.65
CA VAL A 525 -7.47 -0.65 4.25
C VAL A 525 -6.05 -1.14 4.13
N LYS A 526 -5.76 -2.02 3.17
CA LYS A 526 -4.38 -2.39 2.84
C LYS A 526 -3.66 -1.15 2.28
N GLY A 527 -2.92 -0.45 3.14
CA GLY A 527 -2.35 0.89 2.88
C GLY A 527 -1.00 0.87 2.18
N GLN A 528 -0.36 2.04 2.05
CA GLN A 528 0.98 2.19 1.45
C GLN A 528 2.06 1.38 2.19
N GLU A 529 1.87 1.02 3.45
CA GLU A 529 2.81 0.14 4.16
C GLU A 529 2.93 -1.24 3.52
N TYR A 530 1.84 -1.77 2.96
CA TYR A 530 1.84 -3.04 2.27
C TYR A 530 2.44 -2.94 0.86
N ASP A 531 2.41 -1.76 0.23
CA ASP A 531 3.17 -1.52 -1.00
C ASP A 531 4.67 -1.72 -0.75
N SER A 532 5.21 -1.32 0.41
CA SER A 532 6.63 -1.59 0.76
C SER A 532 6.95 -3.09 0.74
N PHE A 533 5.95 -3.95 0.96
CA PHE A 533 6.11 -5.40 0.97
C PHE A 533 5.80 -6.04 -0.39
N GLY A 534 5.43 -5.25 -1.40
CA GLY A 534 5.05 -5.75 -2.75
C GLY A 534 3.74 -6.53 -2.74
N ASP A 535 2.84 -6.20 -1.81
CA ASP A 535 1.65 -6.98 -1.50
C ASP A 535 0.37 -6.14 -1.67
N VAL A 536 0.27 -5.32 -2.72
CA VAL A 536 -0.96 -4.58 -3.06
C VAL A 536 -1.15 -4.53 -4.57
N SER A 537 -2.24 -5.12 -5.03
CA SER A 537 -2.57 -5.15 -6.45
C SER A 537 -2.86 -3.73 -7.00
N PRO A 538 -2.51 -3.44 -8.27
CA PRO A 538 -2.89 -2.20 -8.92
C PRO A 538 -4.40 -1.89 -8.88
N ALA A 539 -5.25 -2.91 -8.96
CA ALA A 539 -6.70 -2.83 -8.87
C ALA A 539 -7.21 -2.40 -7.47
N HIS A 540 -6.49 -2.75 -6.39
CA HIS A 540 -6.83 -2.35 -5.02
C HIS A 540 -7.05 -0.82 -4.92
N HIS A 541 -6.10 -0.07 -5.44
CA HIS A 541 -6.06 1.40 -5.48
C HIS A 541 -7.34 2.03 -6.05
N VAL A 542 -7.95 1.39 -7.05
CA VAL A 542 -9.14 1.87 -7.75
C VAL A 542 -10.42 1.16 -7.33
N THR A 543 -10.35 0.24 -6.35
CA THR A 543 -11.49 -0.49 -5.80
C THR A 543 -11.95 0.10 -4.47
N PHE A 544 -11.04 0.26 -3.51
CA PHE A 544 -11.38 0.75 -2.17
C PHE A 544 -12.05 2.14 -2.13
N PRO A 545 -11.84 3.05 -3.11
CA PRO A 545 -12.60 4.30 -3.19
C PRO A 545 -14.12 4.12 -3.31
N PHE A 546 -14.57 2.96 -3.81
CA PHE A 546 -15.98 2.60 -4.00
C PHE A 546 -16.49 1.61 -2.96
N THR A 547 -15.69 1.27 -1.96
CA THR A 547 -16.07 0.42 -0.82
C THR A 547 -15.65 1.11 0.47
N ARG A 548 -14.41 0.95 0.94
CA ARG A 548 -13.91 1.50 2.21
C ARG A 548 -14.07 3.03 2.33
N MET A 549 -13.88 3.81 1.26
CA MET A 549 -14.05 5.26 1.33
C MET A 549 -15.52 5.72 1.35
N LEU A 550 -16.48 4.84 1.02
CA LEU A 550 -17.91 5.16 1.18
C LEU A 550 -18.28 5.31 2.66
N ALA A 551 -17.56 4.60 3.54
CA ALA A 551 -17.71 4.67 4.99
C ALA A 551 -17.24 6.03 5.55
N GLY A 552 -16.14 6.57 5.00
CA GLY A 552 -15.52 7.80 5.46
C GLY A 552 -14.09 8.01 4.96
N PRO A 553 -13.37 9.02 5.49
CA PRO A 553 -12.00 9.30 5.10
C PRO A 553 -11.05 8.13 5.34
N VAL A 554 -10.00 8.04 4.54
CA VAL A 554 -8.98 6.98 4.56
C VAL A 554 -7.59 7.60 4.62
N GLU A 555 -6.79 7.24 5.62
CA GLU A 555 -5.36 7.53 5.63
C GLU A 555 -4.65 6.40 4.90
N TYR A 556 -4.33 6.64 3.64
CA TYR A 556 -3.61 5.68 2.80
C TYR A 556 -2.09 5.87 2.88
N THR A 557 -1.64 7.05 3.31
CA THR A 557 -0.24 7.51 3.31
C THR A 557 0.44 7.55 1.93
N PRO A 558 -0.11 8.27 0.92
CA PRO A 558 0.50 8.33 -0.41
C PRO A 558 1.75 9.23 -0.44
N GLY A 559 2.40 9.26 -1.60
CA GLY A 559 3.47 10.20 -1.94
C GLY A 559 4.86 9.57 -2.03
N ILE A 560 4.97 8.27 -2.28
CA ILE A 560 6.28 7.63 -2.46
C ILE A 560 6.93 8.09 -3.78
N PHE A 561 8.18 8.53 -3.70
CA PHE A 561 8.98 9.04 -4.82
C PHE A 561 10.22 8.17 -5.08
N ASP A 562 10.80 7.54 -4.04
CA ASP A 562 11.77 6.44 -4.11
C ASP A 562 11.01 5.14 -4.38
N MET A 563 10.82 4.81 -5.66
CA MET A 563 9.96 3.70 -6.08
C MET A 563 10.60 2.33 -5.81
N ASP A 564 11.90 2.32 -5.51
CA ASP A 564 12.68 1.15 -5.11
C ASP A 564 12.71 0.95 -3.59
N SER A 565 11.98 1.79 -2.83
CA SER A 565 11.88 1.64 -1.38
C SER A 565 11.04 0.42 -0.97
N GLY A 566 11.41 -0.20 0.16
CA GLY A 566 10.76 -1.41 0.69
C GLY A 566 11.39 -2.73 0.24
N SER A 567 10.88 -3.85 0.76
CA SER A 567 11.37 -5.19 0.43
C SER A 567 10.70 -5.81 -0.80
N GLY A 568 9.52 -5.33 -1.19
CA GLY A 568 8.77 -5.82 -2.35
C GLY A 568 8.62 -4.81 -3.49
N GLY A 569 9.08 -3.56 -3.32
CA GLY A 569 9.01 -2.49 -4.31
C GLY A 569 7.62 -1.86 -4.46
N ILE A 570 7.57 -0.62 -4.95
CA ILE A 570 6.31 0.14 -5.06
C ILE A 570 5.60 -0.15 -6.37
N GLU A 571 4.40 -0.74 -6.33
CA GLU A 571 3.66 -1.14 -7.54
C GLU A 571 2.77 -0.02 -8.14
N THR A 572 3.28 1.21 -8.19
CA THR A 572 2.58 2.37 -8.78
C THR A 572 3.57 3.28 -9.49
N THR A 573 3.12 4.10 -10.45
CA THR A 573 3.97 5.19 -10.96
C THR A 573 3.98 6.39 -10.01
N ARG A 574 5.03 7.21 -10.08
CA ARG A 574 5.13 8.47 -9.32
C ARG A 574 3.98 9.44 -9.67
N ALA A 575 3.47 9.43 -10.91
CA ALA A 575 2.30 10.24 -11.25
C ALA A 575 0.99 9.71 -10.64
N LYS A 576 0.85 8.38 -10.46
CA LYS A 576 -0.27 7.78 -9.70
C LYS A 576 -0.21 8.20 -8.23
N GLN A 577 0.97 8.18 -7.61
CA GLN A 577 1.19 8.67 -6.23
C GLN A 577 0.72 10.13 -6.06
N LEU A 578 0.95 11.01 -7.05
CA LEU A 578 0.40 12.37 -7.05
C LEU A 578 -1.13 12.39 -7.21
N ALA A 579 -1.68 11.53 -8.08
CA ALA A 579 -3.11 11.46 -8.34
C ALA A 579 -3.93 10.94 -7.16
N MET A 580 -3.30 10.25 -6.20
CA MET A 580 -3.95 9.77 -4.97
C MET A 580 -4.43 10.92 -4.07
N TYR A 581 -3.67 12.02 -3.92
CA TYR A 581 -4.04 13.15 -3.04
C TYR A 581 -5.44 13.76 -3.31
N PRO A 582 -5.83 14.08 -4.56
CA PRO A 582 -7.19 14.53 -4.85
C PRO A 582 -8.20 13.38 -4.93
N THR A 583 -7.78 12.12 -5.04
CA THR A 583 -8.68 10.97 -5.17
C THR A 583 -9.12 10.46 -3.80
N TYR A 584 -8.17 10.18 -2.92
CA TYR A 584 -8.41 9.65 -1.57
C TYR A 584 -8.79 10.79 -0.61
N PHE A 585 -10.01 10.75 -0.10
CA PHE A 585 -10.47 11.75 0.85
C PHE A 585 -9.92 11.45 2.23
N SER A 586 -9.17 12.39 2.81
CA SER A 586 -8.68 12.29 4.19
C SER A 586 -8.60 13.67 4.83
N GLY A 587 -8.85 13.77 6.14
CA GLY A 587 -8.72 15.01 6.91
C GLY A 587 -7.26 15.36 7.23
N LEU A 588 -6.39 14.35 7.29
CA LEU A 588 -4.94 14.46 7.38
C LEU A 588 -4.38 13.81 6.11
N GLN A 589 -3.26 14.23 5.57
CA GLN A 589 -2.70 13.58 4.38
C GLN A 589 -1.20 13.48 4.55
N MET A 590 -0.68 12.26 4.57
CA MET A 590 0.75 12.08 4.68
C MET A 590 1.48 12.46 3.38
N VAL A 591 2.71 12.91 3.56
CA VAL A 591 3.77 13.01 2.56
C VAL A 591 4.77 11.94 2.99
N ALA A 592 4.51 10.70 2.56
CA ALA A 592 4.94 9.48 3.23
C ALA A 592 6.44 9.19 3.16
N ASP A 593 7.05 9.43 2.01
CA ASP A 593 8.46 9.11 1.75
C ASP A 593 9.43 9.90 2.64
N LEU A 594 10.69 9.51 2.59
CA LEU A 594 11.79 10.22 3.21
C LEU A 594 11.93 11.63 2.61
N PRO A 595 12.21 12.65 3.43
CA PRO A 595 12.56 13.99 2.97
C PRO A 595 13.56 14.00 1.81
N SER A 596 14.60 13.16 1.86
CA SER A 596 15.61 13.04 0.81
C SER A 596 15.03 12.68 -0.55
N SER A 597 14.01 11.82 -0.61
CA SER A 597 13.38 11.32 -1.85
C SER A 597 12.65 12.41 -2.62
N TYR A 598 12.29 13.53 -1.96
CA TYR A 598 11.66 14.67 -2.60
C TYR A 598 12.66 15.73 -3.09
N LEU A 599 13.93 15.63 -2.69
CA LEU A 599 14.95 16.59 -3.08
C LEU A 599 15.38 16.35 -4.52
N ALA A 600 15.65 17.43 -5.25
CA ALA A 600 16.28 17.30 -6.56
C ALA A 600 17.71 16.80 -6.40
N ASP A 601 18.21 16.06 -7.40
CA ASP A 601 19.61 15.64 -7.47
C ASP A 601 20.53 16.82 -7.17
N GLN A 602 21.33 16.66 -6.12
CA GLN A 602 22.33 17.65 -5.78
C GLN A 602 23.59 17.35 -6.59
N PRO A 603 24.20 18.35 -7.22
CA PRO A 603 25.44 18.14 -7.95
C PRO A 603 26.53 17.68 -6.97
N ALA A 604 27.40 16.79 -7.43
CA ALA A 604 28.62 16.36 -6.75
C ALA A 604 29.67 17.49 -6.76
N THR A 605 29.33 18.67 -6.26
CA THR A 605 30.18 19.86 -6.23
C THR A 605 30.50 20.27 -4.80
N LEU A 606 31.69 20.83 -4.59
CA LEU A 606 32.13 21.30 -3.28
C LEU A 606 32.83 22.67 -3.37
N GLU A 607 32.26 23.67 -2.70
CA GLU A 607 32.84 25.01 -2.56
C GLU A 607 33.75 25.10 -1.31
N VAL A 608 34.76 25.99 -1.36
CA VAL A 608 35.64 26.23 -0.21
C VAL A 608 34.86 26.88 0.95
N GLY A 609 34.80 26.17 2.07
CA GLY A 609 34.15 26.60 3.30
C GLY A 609 32.79 25.95 3.53
N GLU A 610 32.31 25.13 2.60
CA GLU A 610 31.04 24.41 2.71
C GLU A 610 31.25 22.94 3.07
N VAL A 611 30.16 22.30 3.54
CA VAL A 611 30.09 20.86 3.83
C VAL A 611 29.17 20.23 2.79
N ALA A 612 29.65 19.21 2.08
CA ALA A 612 28.85 18.38 1.18
C ALA A 612 28.59 17.02 1.82
N GLN A 613 27.37 16.50 1.67
CA GLN A 613 27.09 15.12 2.06
C GLN A 613 27.62 14.15 1.02
N VAL A 614 28.19 13.04 1.48
CA VAL A 614 28.79 12.05 0.59
C VAL A 614 27.75 11.35 -0.28
N GLN A 615 26.50 11.27 0.18
CA GLN A 615 25.40 10.67 -0.58
C GLN A 615 25.11 11.39 -1.90
N HIS A 616 25.62 12.62 -2.08
CA HIS A 616 25.51 13.40 -3.30
C HIS A 616 26.81 13.42 -4.10
N ALA A 617 27.80 12.59 -3.75
CA ALA A 617 29.02 12.44 -4.54
C ALA A 617 28.73 11.64 -5.83
N ASP A 618 29.60 11.76 -6.83
CA ASP A 618 29.65 10.80 -7.93
C ASP A 618 30.22 9.49 -7.37
N LEU A 619 29.33 8.52 -7.12
CA LEU A 619 29.68 7.21 -6.60
C LEU A 619 29.92 6.23 -7.75
N ASP A 620 31.07 5.57 -7.76
CA ASP A 620 31.42 4.49 -8.68
C ASP A 620 31.79 3.26 -7.86
N GLY A 621 31.01 2.17 -7.97
CA GLY A 621 31.20 0.95 -7.17
C GLY A 621 30.96 1.13 -5.66
N LEU A 622 30.27 2.18 -5.25
CA LEU A 622 29.81 2.45 -3.88
C LEU A 622 28.30 2.68 -3.86
N VAL A 623 27.66 2.36 -2.74
CA VAL A 623 26.22 2.58 -2.51
C VAL A 623 26.00 3.35 -1.22
N THR A 624 24.88 4.05 -1.09
CA THR A 624 24.49 4.70 0.17
C THR A 624 23.78 3.73 1.10
N GLN A 625 23.94 3.92 2.41
CA GLN A 625 23.23 3.16 3.45
C GLN A 625 22.67 4.11 4.53
N SER A 626 21.66 3.65 5.26
CA SER A 626 20.99 4.43 6.32
C SER A 626 20.84 3.67 7.65
N GLU A 627 21.58 2.57 7.81
CA GLU A 627 21.42 1.62 8.94
C GLU A 627 22.02 2.11 10.26
N TRP A 628 22.91 3.11 10.26
CA TRP A 628 23.56 3.62 11.47
C TRP A 628 23.06 5.00 11.87
N ALA A 629 22.88 5.17 13.18
CA ALA A 629 22.41 6.42 13.77
C ALA A 629 23.37 7.60 13.52
N HIS A 630 22.83 8.82 13.62
CA HIS A 630 23.58 10.09 13.68
C HIS A 630 24.39 10.51 12.44
N ALA A 631 24.17 9.86 11.28
CA ALA A 631 24.56 10.42 9.99
C ALA A 631 23.84 11.77 9.76
N GLN A 632 24.55 12.75 9.24
CA GLN A 632 24.00 13.99 8.73
C GLN A 632 23.40 13.69 7.35
N GLY A 633 22.08 13.72 7.19
CA GLY A 633 21.46 13.65 5.85
C GLY A 633 20.69 12.38 5.49
N GLU A 634 20.30 11.57 6.48
CA GLU A 634 19.56 10.30 6.32
C GLU A 634 20.37 9.12 5.76
N ALA A 635 21.43 9.35 4.96
CA ALA A 635 22.32 8.30 4.48
C ALA A 635 23.83 8.62 4.66
N TYR A 636 24.67 7.59 4.55
CA TYR A 636 26.13 7.63 4.55
C TYR A 636 26.65 6.66 3.47
N VAL A 637 27.95 6.70 3.17
CA VAL A 637 28.58 5.76 2.22
C VAL A 637 29.61 4.91 2.95
N PRO A 638 29.41 3.57 3.05
CA PRO A 638 30.43 2.67 3.56
C PRO A 638 31.59 2.54 2.56
N PHE A 639 32.79 2.78 3.05
CA PHE A 639 34.05 2.52 2.38
C PHE A 639 34.70 1.31 3.05
N ASP A 640 34.43 0.10 2.55
CA ASP A 640 35.00 -1.13 3.12
C ASP A 640 35.67 -2.00 2.06
N ALA A 641 37.01 -2.07 2.12
CA ALA A 641 37.82 -2.85 1.19
C ALA A 641 37.54 -4.37 1.22
N ASN A 642 36.74 -4.87 2.16
CA ASN A 642 36.30 -6.27 2.20
C ASN A 642 34.98 -6.54 1.48
N SER A 643 34.18 -5.50 1.20
CA SER A 643 32.83 -5.63 0.64
C SER A 643 32.61 -4.85 -0.66
N VAL A 644 33.50 -3.92 -1.01
CA VAL A 644 33.47 -3.20 -2.29
C VAL A 644 34.78 -3.35 -3.05
N ASP A 645 34.68 -3.29 -4.39
CA ASP A 645 35.81 -3.54 -5.28
C ASP A 645 36.92 -2.48 -5.17
N SER A 646 38.15 -2.92 -5.41
CA SER A 646 39.29 -2.03 -5.59
C SER A 646 39.08 -1.18 -6.84
N GLY A 647 39.14 0.14 -6.66
CA GLY A 647 38.80 1.11 -7.68
C GLY A 647 37.53 1.90 -7.39
N SER A 648 36.68 1.45 -6.46
CA SER A 648 35.46 2.17 -6.09
C SER A 648 35.76 3.59 -5.58
N THR A 649 34.98 4.58 -5.99
CA THR A 649 35.22 5.99 -5.71
C THR A 649 33.98 6.76 -5.25
N ALA A 650 34.19 7.77 -4.41
CA ALA A 650 33.30 8.92 -4.28
C ALA A 650 34.04 10.17 -4.76
N ALA A 651 33.46 10.91 -5.71
CA ALA A 651 34.09 12.05 -6.35
C ALA A 651 33.26 13.34 -6.26
N TRP A 652 33.96 14.47 -6.24
CA TRP A 652 33.40 15.82 -6.25
C TRP A 652 34.20 16.76 -7.16
N THR A 653 33.49 17.63 -7.88
CA THR A 653 34.09 18.76 -8.60
C THR A 653 34.24 19.96 -7.66
N LEU A 654 35.44 20.52 -7.55
CA LEU A 654 35.65 21.70 -6.70
C LEU A 654 35.31 23.00 -7.43
N GLU A 655 34.45 23.81 -6.82
CA GLU A 655 34.06 25.13 -7.35
C GLU A 655 34.71 26.27 -6.57
N ASP A 656 34.99 27.38 -7.26
CA ASP A 656 35.54 28.62 -6.69
C ASP A 656 36.84 28.46 -5.84
N VAL A 657 37.68 27.48 -6.19
CA VAL A 657 39.01 27.27 -5.60
C VAL A 657 40.09 28.08 -6.31
N ASP A 658 40.79 28.96 -5.59
CA ASP A 658 42.05 29.58 -6.04
C ASP A 658 43.24 28.65 -5.78
N ALA A 659 44.29 28.71 -6.60
CA ALA A 659 45.50 27.92 -6.35
C ALA A 659 46.12 28.19 -4.97
N GLY A 660 46.29 27.15 -4.14
CA GLY A 660 46.67 27.30 -2.73
C GLY A 660 46.74 26.00 -1.93
N GLU A 661 46.97 26.12 -0.63
CA GLU A 661 46.94 25.00 0.33
C GLU A 661 45.59 25.00 1.08
N TYR A 662 44.93 23.85 1.09
CA TYR A 662 43.60 23.67 1.69
C TYR A 662 43.59 22.43 2.58
N ASP A 663 42.72 22.45 3.59
CA ASP A 663 42.46 21.25 4.40
C ASP A 663 41.17 20.59 3.90
N VAL A 664 41.28 19.31 3.52
CA VAL A 664 40.16 18.40 3.20
C VAL A 664 39.75 17.71 4.49
N HIS A 665 38.53 17.90 4.93
CA HIS A 665 37.94 17.31 6.13
C HIS A 665 36.99 16.18 5.75
N LEU A 666 37.06 15.06 6.45
CA LEU A 666 36.14 13.93 6.34
C LEU A 666 35.46 13.69 7.69
N ARG A 667 34.13 13.62 7.70
CA ARG A 667 33.35 13.15 8.85
C ARG A 667 33.09 11.66 8.69
N VAL A 668 33.62 10.85 9.61
CA VAL A 668 33.72 9.40 9.48
C VAL A 668 33.32 8.68 10.76
N ALA A 669 32.83 7.45 10.64
CA ALA A 669 32.67 6.48 11.72
C ALA A 669 33.38 5.16 11.35
N ASN A 670 34.11 4.58 12.29
CA ASN A 670 34.98 3.42 12.05
C ASN A 670 35.10 2.61 13.35
N TYR A 671 34.29 1.56 13.52
CA TYR A 671 34.37 0.77 14.74
C TYR A 671 35.48 -0.29 14.68
N GLU A 672 36.62 0.00 15.33
CA GLU A 672 37.84 -0.83 15.26
C GLU A 672 37.62 -2.32 15.60
N ALA A 673 36.70 -2.62 16.52
CA ALA A 673 36.51 -3.99 16.99
C ALA A 673 35.85 -4.89 15.93
N ASP A 674 34.93 -4.33 15.14
CA ASP A 674 34.26 -5.04 14.04
C ASP A 674 35.12 -5.03 12.77
N ASN A 675 36.00 -4.05 12.64
CA ASN A 675 36.84 -3.87 11.48
C ASN A 675 37.90 -4.97 11.26
N GLY A 676 38.11 -5.84 12.26
CA GLY A 676 39.06 -6.95 12.18
C GLY A 676 40.53 -6.55 12.03
N LEU A 677 40.82 -5.24 12.04
CA LEU A 677 42.16 -4.68 11.99
C LEU A 677 42.84 -4.93 13.34
N GLY A 678 44.04 -5.53 13.33
CA GLY A 678 44.78 -5.75 14.57
C GLY A 678 45.12 -4.44 15.30
N ASP A 679 45.26 -4.49 16.63
CA ASP A 679 45.57 -3.31 17.48
C ASP A 679 46.57 -2.33 16.84
N GLY A 680 46.11 -1.11 16.53
CA GLY A 680 46.93 0.00 16.00
C GLY A 680 47.12 0.02 14.48
N VAL A 681 46.25 -0.66 13.73
CA VAL A 681 46.11 -0.51 12.27
C VAL A 681 44.83 0.27 12.00
N ASP A 682 44.97 1.45 11.39
CA ASP A 682 43.84 2.31 11.03
C ASP A 682 43.21 1.83 9.72
N ALA A 683 41.92 2.13 9.52
CA ALA A 683 41.32 1.98 8.20
C ALA A 683 41.93 3.02 7.25
N THR A 684 41.99 2.74 5.94
CA THR A 684 42.59 3.68 4.98
C THR A 684 41.77 3.83 3.71
N ALA A 685 41.92 4.98 3.06
CA ALA A 685 41.44 5.23 1.71
C ALA A 685 42.37 6.20 1.00
N THR A 686 42.43 6.12 -0.34
CA THR A 686 43.33 6.94 -1.15
C THR A 686 42.64 8.20 -1.63
N LEU A 687 43.14 9.36 -1.21
CA LEU A 687 42.73 10.67 -1.73
C LEU A 687 43.42 10.96 -3.06
N ARG A 688 42.64 11.36 -4.07
CA ARG A 688 43.11 11.74 -5.40
C ARG A 688 42.68 13.16 -5.76
N ILE A 689 43.52 13.82 -6.55
CA ILE A 689 43.25 15.12 -7.17
C ILE A 689 43.46 14.96 -8.68
N ASP A 690 42.47 15.31 -9.48
CA ASP A 690 42.44 15.11 -10.94
C ASP A 690 42.76 13.67 -11.37
N GLY A 691 42.30 12.69 -10.57
CA GLY A 691 42.54 11.26 -10.78
C GLY A 691 43.94 10.77 -10.38
N GLU A 692 44.86 11.65 -10.01
CA GLU A 692 46.21 11.29 -9.55
C GLU A 692 46.23 11.10 -8.02
N PRO A 693 46.83 10.01 -7.49
CA PRO A 693 46.90 9.76 -6.05
C PRO A 693 47.81 10.78 -5.35
N VAL A 694 47.28 11.40 -4.31
CA VAL A 694 47.97 12.45 -3.54
C VAL A 694 48.41 11.91 -2.18
N GLU A 695 47.51 11.24 -1.47
CA GLU A 695 47.79 10.72 -0.12
C GLU A 695 46.91 9.51 0.20
N GLN A 696 47.46 8.54 0.93
CA GLN A 696 46.68 7.49 1.58
C GLN A 696 46.29 7.98 2.98
N LEU A 697 45.00 8.21 3.19
CA LEU A 697 44.46 8.72 4.45
C LEU A 697 44.39 7.60 5.49
N SER A 698 44.77 7.91 6.73
CA SER A 698 44.49 7.05 7.89
C SER A 698 43.23 7.56 8.57
N ILE A 699 42.26 6.66 8.70
CA ILE A 699 40.92 6.91 9.22
C ILE A 699 40.88 6.43 10.67
N PRO A 700 40.75 7.35 11.65
CA PRO A 700 40.82 7.01 13.06
C PRO A 700 39.65 6.11 13.47
N GLY A 701 39.91 5.20 14.40
CA GLY A 701 38.87 4.42 15.06
C GLY A 701 37.94 5.28 15.91
N THR A 702 36.67 4.90 15.90
CA THR A 702 35.58 5.46 16.71
C THR A 702 35.07 4.41 17.69
N GLU A 703 34.28 4.86 18.68
CA GLU A 703 33.75 3.96 19.71
C GLU A 703 32.72 2.96 19.14
N TYR A 704 32.02 3.32 18.07
CA TYR A 704 31.04 2.49 17.35
C TYR A 704 30.75 3.05 15.94
N TRP A 705 29.98 2.32 15.13
CA TRP A 705 29.65 2.65 13.72
C TRP A 705 28.74 3.87 13.52
N ASP A 706 28.16 4.39 14.61
CA ASP A 706 27.31 5.59 14.66
C ASP A 706 27.97 6.77 15.42
N VAL A 707 29.21 6.59 15.89
CA VAL A 707 29.98 7.63 16.59
C VAL A 707 30.88 8.33 15.57
N TRP A 708 30.47 9.51 15.15
CA TRP A 708 31.13 10.27 14.09
C TRP A 708 32.24 11.19 14.61
N THR A 709 33.37 11.23 13.90
CA THR A 709 34.48 12.16 14.14
C THR A 709 34.93 12.83 12.85
N ALA A 710 35.52 14.02 12.95
CA ALA A 710 36.15 14.68 11.80
C ALA A 710 37.67 14.40 11.80
N THR A 711 38.22 14.05 10.63
CA THR A 711 39.66 14.01 10.35
C THR A 711 39.98 14.93 9.19
N ALA A 712 41.23 15.38 9.06
CA ALA A 712 41.61 16.30 7.99
C ALA A 712 43.03 16.07 7.48
N THR A 713 43.23 16.32 6.18
CA THR A 713 44.57 16.40 5.57
C THR A 713 44.74 17.69 4.76
N THR A 714 45.98 18.15 4.60
CA THR A 714 46.30 19.34 3.81
C THR A 714 46.77 18.96 2.41
N VAL A 715 46.14 19.55 1.38
CA VAL A 715 46.46 19.34 -0.03
C VAL A 715 46.76 20.64 -0.76
N SER A 716 47.52 20.56 -1.85
CA SER A 716 47.74 21.68 -2.78
C SER A 716 46.75 21.58 -3.95
N LEU A 717 45.97 22.65 -4.18
CA LEU A 717 45.00 22.76 -5.28
C LEU A 717 45.45 23.82 -6.29
N GLU A 718 45.19 23.62 -7.59
CA GLU A 718 45.51 24.55 -8.68
C GLU A 718 44.27 25.29 -9.25
N GLY A 719 43.06 24.87 -8.87
CA GLY A 719 41.78 25.53 -9.14
C GLY A 719 40.99 24.90 -10.28
N GLY A 720 39.73 24.51 -10.00
CA GLY A 720 38.90 23.68 -10.88
C GLY A 720 39.34 22.20 -10.89
N ASP A 721 39.93 21.74 -9.78
CA ASP A 721 40.40 20.37 -9.61
C ASP A 721 39.24 19.44 -9.21
N ASP A 722 39.33 18.17 -9.58
CA ASP A 722 38.40 17.12 -9.12
C ASP A 722 39.01 16.39 -7.92
N LEU A 723 38.22 16.22 -6.85
CA LEU A 723 38.61 15.50 -5.65
C LEU A 723 37.90 14.16 -5.60
N SER A 724 38.62 13.07 -5.36
CA SER A 724 37.98 11.78 -5.11
C SER A 724 38.65 10.98 -4.00
N LEU A 725 37.83 10.22 -3.29
CA LEU A 725 38.27 9.20 -2.36
C LEU A 725 38.10 7.84 -3.05
N THR A 726 39.18 7.06 -3.13
CA THR A 726 39.22 5.79 -3.86
C THR A 726 39.70 4.67 -2.93
N LEU A 727 39.03 3.53 -2.94
CA LEU A 727 39.57 2.30 -2.35
C LEU A 727 40.51 1.62 -3.33
N THR A 728 41.65 1.16 -2.84
CA THR A 728 42.66 0.46 -3.65
C THR A 728 43.09 -0.84 -2.98
N ASP A 729 43.78 -1.71 -3.72
CA ASP A 729 44.36 -2.96 -3.17
C ASP A 729 45.36 -2.72 -2.01
N GLU A 730 45.83 -1.47 -1.84
CA GLU A 730 46.75 -1.07 -0.77
C GLU A 730 46.02 -0.55 0.47
N ASP A 731 44.70 -0.37 0.40
CA ASP A 731 43.88 0.12 1.50
C ASP A 731 43.36 -1.01 2.41
N THR A 732 43.09 -0.68 3.68
CA THR A 732 42.69 -1.67 4.69
C THR A 732 41.48 -1.22 5.48
N GLY A 733 40.63 -2.17 5.87
CA GLY A 733 39.49 -1.94 6.76
C GLY A 733 38.32 -1.22 6.11
N GLY A 734 37.29 -0.98 6.92
CA GLY A 734 36.06 -0.29 6.55
C GLY A 734 35.74 0.93 7.41
N PHE A 735 35.12 1.96 6.84
CA PHE A 735 34.61 3.10 7.57
C PHE A 735 33.36 3.65 6.87
N ASN A 736 32.46 4.27 7.63
CA ASN A 736 31.35 5.03 7.08
C ASN A 736 31.82 6.46 6.85
N LEU A 737 31.63 6.98 5.64
CA LEU A 737 31.81 8.38 5.31
C LEU A 737 30.44 9.06 5.31
N ASP A 738 30.35 10.23 5.91
CA ASP A 738 29.10 10.99 6.01
C ASP A 738 29.17 12.29 5.21
N SER A 739 30.18 13.10 5.48
CA SER A 739 30.33 14.39 4.85
C SER A 739 31.79 14.77 4.62
N ILE A 740 32.00 15.65 3.65
CA ILE A 740 33.30 16.20 3.26
C ILE A 740 33.25 17.73 3.27
N ALA A 741 34.38 18.37 3.60
CA ALA A 741 34.52 19.81 3.47
C ALA A 741 35.93 20.19 3.02
N VAL A 742 36.05 21.24 2.20
CA VAL A 742 37.34 21.84 1.85
C VAL A 742 37.42 23.23 2.47
N THR A 743 38.49 23.54 3.19
CA THR A 743 38.64 24.81 3.90
C THR A 743 40.02 25.44 3.70
N GLU A 744 40.15 26.74 3.94
CA GLU A 744 41.48 27.36 4.08
C GLU A 744 42.31 26.59 5.11
N SER A 745 43.60 26.32 4.82
CA SER A 745 44.44 25.55 5.73
C SER A 745 44.48 26.12 7.16
N GLY A 746 44.31 25.26 8.16
CA GLY A 746 44.26 25.56 9.59
C GLY A 746 42.86 25.92 10.12
N ARG A 747 41.80 25.76 9.33
CA ARG A 747 40.41 25.89 9.77
C ARG A 747 39.85 24.53 10.22
N SER A 748 38.89 24.54 11.12
CA SER A 748 38.12 23.34 11.46
C SER A 748 37.09 23.06 10.36
N MET A 749 36.65 21.80 10.27
CA MET A 749 35.46 21.44 9.50
C MET A 749 34.30 22.38 9.89
N PRO A 750 33.59 22.97 8.91
CA PRO A 750 32.40 23.75 9.20
C PRO A 750 31.27 22.83 9.70
N GLU A 751 30.30 23.41 10.40
CA GLU A 751 28.99 22.77 10.53
C GLU A 751 28.18 23.08 9.26
N PRO A 752 27.28 22.19 8.81
CA PRO A 752 26.40 22.50 7.69
C PRO A 752 25.58 23.77 7.95
N ASP A 753 25.59 24.72 7.02
CA ASP A 753 24.80 25.96 7.12
C ASP A 753 23.29 25.68 7.01
N LYS A 754 22.91 24.52 6.45
CA LYS A 754 21.56 23.98 6.37
C LYS A 754 21.54 22.50 6.78
N PRO A 755 20.41 22.00 7.32
CA PRO A 755 20.22 20.57 7.49
C PRO A 755 20.35 19.85 6.14
N PRO A 756 20.98 18.67 6.06
CA PRO A 756 21.30 18.08 4.77
C PRO A 756 20.10 17.49 4.02
N ILE A 757 18.95 17.40 4.68
CA ILE A 757 17.67 16.99 4.07
C ILE A 757 16.82 18.19 3.65
N THR A 758 17.44 19.35 3.44
CA THR A 758 16.77 20.57 2.98
C THR A 758 17.39 21.04 1.68
N GLY A 759 16.56 21.51 0.74
CA GLY A 759 17.05 21.91 -0.57
C GLY A 759 15.94 22.08 -1.61
N PRO A 760 16.33 22.40 -2.85
CA PRO A 760 15.42 22.35 -3.98
C PRO A 760 14.81 20.95 -4.10
N THR A 761 13.51 20.88 -4.36
CA THR A 761 12.79 19.62 -4.54
C THR A 761 12.69 19.26 -6.01
N VAL A 762 12.49 17.98 -6.33
CA VAL A 762 12.15 17.58 -7.71
C VAL A 762 10.88 18.32 -8.17
N PRO A 763 10.74 18.64 -9.47
CA PRO A 763 9.60 19.42 -9.96
C PRO A 763 8.22 18.82 -9.62
N ALA A 764 8.11 17.49 -9.60
CA ALA A 764 6.87 16.77 -9.28
C ALA A 764 6.33 17.07 -7.87
N PHE A 765 7.22 17.33 -6.90
CA PHE A 765 6.85 17.64 -5.51
C PHE A 765 6.05 18.94 -5.38
N GLN A 766 6.11 19.82 -6.38
CA GLN A 766 5.34 21.05 -6.38
C GLN A 766 3.82 20.79 -6.31
N PHE A 767 3.33 19.70 -6.92
CA PHE A 767 1.93 19.31 -6.80
C PHE A 767 1.55 18.98 -5.34
N ILE A 768 2.38 18.21 -4.63
CA ILE A 768 2.16 17.87 -3.21
C ILE A 768 2.12 19.13 -2.34
N LYS A 769 3.03 20.09 -2.59
CA LYS A 769 3.03 21.38 -1.88
C LYS A 769 1.73 22.15 -2.09
N ASP A 770 1.22 22.15 -3.32
CA ASP A 770 0.03 22.91 -3.70
C ASP A 770 -1.30 22.24 -3.32
N VAL A 771 -1.40 20.90 -3.35
CA VAL A 771 -2.66 20.18 -3.08
C VAL A 771 -3.06 20.30 -1.60
N PRO A 772 -4.29 20.72 -1.27
CA PRO A 772 -4.78 20.73 0.11
C PRO A 772 -4.96 19.32 0.66
N ALA A 773 -4.82 19.12 1.98
CA ALA A 773 -5.19 17.87 2.62
C ALA A 773 -6.71 17.64 2.55
N ALA A 774 -7.50 18.60 3.05
CA ALA A 774 -8.96 18.52 3.05
C ALA A 774 -9.66 19.89 3.16
N GLY A 775 -10.94 19.88 3.56
CA GLY A 775 -11.81 21.05 3.62
C GLY A 775 -12.14 21.53 2.21
N TRP A 776 -12.56 20.58 1.39
CA TRP A 776 -12.95 20.79 0.00
C TRP A 776 -14.30 21.48 -0.05
N GLY A 777 -14.46 22.37 -1.01
CA GLY A 777 -15.71 23.09 -1.21
C GLY A 777 -16.66 22.45 -2.23
N ASP A 778 -16.18 21.50 -3.02
CA ASP A 778 -16.97 20.64 -3.91
C ASP A 778 -16.11 19.42 -4.27
N THR A 779 -16.75 18.26 -4.42
CA THR A 779 -16.13 17.02 -4.91
C THR A 779 -16.97 16.48 -6.06
N ARG A 780 -16.31 15.93 -7.08
CA ARG A 780 -16.92 15.36 -8.28
C ARG A 780 -16.16 14.10 -8.68
N VAL A 781 -16.85 13.00 -8.93
CA VAL A 781 -16.31 11.86 -9.67
C VAL A 781 -16.73 11.99 -11.13
N LEU A 782 -15.74 12.33 -11.96
CA LEU A 782 -15.95 12.68 -13.37
C LEU A 782 -16.20 11.45 -14.23
N ASN A 783 -15.42 10.39 -13.99
CA ASN A 783 -15.55 9.10 -14.64
C ASN A 783 -14.91 8.01 -13.78
N SER A 784 -15.41 6.77 -13.87
CA SER A 784 -14.92 5.66 -13.05
C SER A 784 -15.45 4.31 -13.54
N SER A 785 -14.68 3.25 -13.33
CA SER A 785 -15.12 1.85 -13.32
C SER A 785 -14.44 1.17 -12.14
N ILE A 786 -15.21 0.54 -11.25
CA ILE A 786 -14.70 -0.07 -10.01
C ILE A 786 -13.72 -1.18 -10.40
N GLY A 787 -12.55 -1.24 -9.76
CA GLY A 787 -11.49 -2.20 -10.12
C GLY A 787 -10.60 -1.77 -11.28
N ASP A 788 -11.05 -0.83 -12.12
CA ASP A 788 -10.31 -0.42 -13.32
C ASP A 788 -9.68 0.99 -13.21
N TYR A 789 -10.47 2.02 -12.95
CA TYR A 789 -10.00 3.42 -12.96
C TYR A 789 -10.92 4.38 -12.23
N MET A 790 -10.36 5.51 -11.78
CA MET A 790 -11.12 6.59 -11.15
C MET A 790 -10.58 7.97 -11.56
N ILE A 791 -11.50 8.91 -11.81
CA ILE A 791 -11.19 10.32 -12.06
C ILE A 791 -11.99 11.19 -11.10
N THR A 792 -11.30 11.88 -10.19
CA THR A 792 -11.90 12.74 -9.17
C THR A 792 -11.43 14.18 -9.32
N ALA A 793 -12.35 15.14 -9.18
CA ALA A 793 -12.04 16.57 -9.11
C ALA A 793 -12.56 17.18 -7.81
N ARG A 794 -11.69 17.89 -7.08
CA ARG A 794 -12.03 18.57 -5.83
C ARG A 794 -11.66 20.04 -5.85
N ARG A 795 -12.50 20.90 -5.27
CA ARG A 795 -12.31 22.36 -5.26
C ARG A 795 -11.82 22.85 -3.91
N LYS A 796 -10.79 23.69 -3.89
CA LYS A 796 -10.41 24.49 -2.71
C LYS A 796 -10.33 25.97 -3.08
N GLY A 797 -11.20 26.78 -2.47
CA GLY A 797 -11.30 28.19 -2.85
C GLY A 797 -11.70 28.35 -4.32
N GLU A 798 -10.83 28.95 -5.14
CA GLU A 798 -11.01 29.11 -6.58
C GLU A 798 -10.25 28.05 -7.42
N GLU A 799 -9.43 27.23 -6.78
CA GLU A 799 -8.61 26.22 -7.43
C GLU A 799 -9.31 24.85 -7.43
N TRP A 800 -9.05 24.05 -8.46
CA TRP A 800 -9.49 22.66 -8.55
C TRP A 800 -8.29 21.75 -8.68
N TYR A 801 -8.39 20.55 -8.12
CA TYR A 801 -7.38 19.51 -8.20
C TYR A 801 -8.05 18.27 -8.76
N VAL A 802 -7.41 17.63 -9.72
CA VAL A 802 -7.91 16.42 -10.39
C VAL A 802 -6.90 15.31 -10.23
N GLY A 803 -7.36 14.12 -9.89
CA GLY A 803 -6.59 12.88 -9.96
C GLY A 803 -7.27 11.92 -10.93
N ALA A 804 -6.50 11.33 -11.84
CA ALA A 804 -6.89 10.22 -12.69
C ALA A 804 -5.90 9.08 -12.46
N MET A 805 -6.39 7.88 -12.21
CA MET A 805 -5.57 6.71 -11.88
C MET A 805 -6.22 5.43 -12.41
N THR A 806 -5.39 4.43 -12.68
CA THR A 806 -5.79 3.15 -13.28
C THR A 806 -5.21 1.95 -12.53
N ASP A 807 -5.78 0.79 -12.80
CA ASP A 807 -5.34 -0.57 -12.49
C ASP A 807 -4.07 -1.00 -13.27
N GLU A 808 -3.77 -2.30 -13.36
CA GLU A 808 -2.62 -2.84 -14.10
C GLU A 808 -2.66 -2.54 -15.61
N ASN A 809 -3.82 -2.14 -16.13
CA ASN A 809 -4.02 -1.85 -17.54
C ASN A 809 -3.86 -0.34 -17.80
N GLY A 810 -2.94 0.04 -18.69
CA GLY A 810 -2.78 1.44 -19.10
C GLY A 810 -3.97 1.96 -19.89
N ARG A 811 -4.40 3.22 -19.65
CA ARG A 811 -5.64 3.79 -20.22
C ARG A 811 -5.48 5.23 -20.71
N ALA A 812 -6.12 5.51 -21.84
CA ALA A 812 -6.43 6.85 -22.35
C ALA A 812 -7.80 7.28 -21.83
N LEU A 813 -7.83 8.15 -20.82
CA LEU A 813 -9.02 8.60 -20.12
C LEU A 813 -9.35 10.06 -20.43
N ASP A 814 -10.60 10.32 -20.82
CA ASP A 814 -11.10 11.68 -21.04
C ASP A 814 -11.50 12.33 -19.71
N VAL A 815 -10.94 13.52 -19.45
CA VAL A 815 -11.21 14.33 -18.25
C VAL A 815 -11.95 15.62 -18.67
N PRO A 816 -13.29 15.62 -18.70
CA PRO A 816 -14.07 16.81 -19.03
C PRO A 816 -13.99 17.87 -17.92
N LEU A 817 -13.74 19.13 -18.29
CA LEU A 817 -13.62 20.24 -17.33
C LEU A 817 -14.91 21.08 -17.19
N ASP A 818 -16.06 20.53 -17.54
CA ASP A 818 -17.35 21.25 -17.54
C ASP A 818 -17.81 21.69 -16.14
N PHE A 819 -17.32 21.04 -15.08
CA PHE A 819 -17.51 21.44 -13.69
C PHE A 819 -17.02 22.88 -13.41
N LEU A 820 -16.11 23.42 -14.22
CA LEU A 820 -15.68 24.82 -14.14
C LEU A 820 -16.81 25.83 -14.49
N GLU A 821 -17.84 25.44 -15.24
CA GLU A 821 -19.01 26.31 -15.48
C GLU A 821 -19.75 26.61 -14.17
N SER A 822 -19.88 25.60 -13.31
CA SER A 822 -20.63 25.67 -12.05
C SER A 822 -20.00 26.62 -11.02
N ALA A 823 -18.67 26.81 -11.07
CA ALA A 823 -17.93 27.73 -10.22
C ALA A 823 -18.20 29.20 -10.59
N SER A 824 -18.45 29.49 -11.87
CA SER A 824 -18.61 30.87 -12.37
C SER A 824 -19.91 31.56 -11.95
N ASP A 825 -20.93 30.80 -11.54
CA ASP A 825 -22.25 31.33 -11.14
C ASP A 825 -22.40 31.57 -9.62
N ARG A 826 -21.54 30.98 -8.77
CA ARG A 826 -21.63 31.15 -7.30
C ARG A 826 -20.82 32.33 -6.75
N GLY A 827 -19.90 32.87 -7.55
CA GLY A 827 -18.95 33.92 -7.15
C GLY A 827 -19.48 35.35 -7.10
N HIS A 828 -20.70 35.65 -6.63
CA HIS A 828 -21.12 37.03 -6.24
C HIS A 828 -22.42 37.03 -5.42
N GLY A 829 -22.34 36.74 -4.11
CA GLY A 829 -23.54 36.63 -3.28
C GLY A 829 -23.45 36.87 -1.77
N LYS A 830 -22.36 37.40 -1.17
CA LYS A 830 -22.41 37.79 0.26
C LYS A 830 -23.13 39.14 0.45
N GLY A 831 -24.45 39.08 0.64
CA GLY A 831 -25.34 40.24 0.83
C GLY A 831 -26.03 40.27 2.20
N HIS A 832 -25.55 41.15 3.07
CA HIS A 832 -26.00 41.46 4.43
C HIS A 832 -27.52 41.48 4.73
N LYS A 833 -27.80 41.14 6.00
CA LYS A 833 -29.04 41.27 6.77
C LYS A 833 -29.94 42.46 6.39
N LYS A 834 -31.24 42.15 6.26
CA LYS A 834 -32.39 43.02 5.92
C LYS A 834 -32.54 44.27 6.79
N GLY A 835 -32.47 45.45 6.18
CA GLY A 835 -33.00 46.72 6.70
C GLY A 835 -34.17 47.22 5.86
N ARG A 836 -35.38 47.32 6.46
CA ARG A 836 -36.59 47.84 5.80
C ARG A 836 -36.46 49.34 5.49
N GLY A 837 -36.62 49.72 4.22
CA GLY A 837 -36.81 51.11 3.79
C GLY A 837 -37.59 51.22 2.48
N LYS A 838 -38.74 51.90 2.50
CA LYS A 838 -39.56 52.19 1.31
C LYS A 838 -39.00 53.37 0.51
N GLY A 839 -38.99 53.28 -0.82
CA GLY A 839 -38.80 54.44 -1.70
C GLY A 839 -38.87 54.09 -3.19
N HIS A 840 -39.83 54.69 -3.91
CA HIS A 840 -39.97 54.64 -5.37
C HIS A 840 -38.86 55.45 -6.08
N GLU A 841 -38.34 54.97 -7.22
CA GLU A 841 -38.32 55.74 -8.48
C GLU A 841 -37.84 54.90 -9.68
N LYS A 842 -38.42 55.19 -10.85
CA LYS A 842 -38.12 54.58 -12.15
C LYS A 842 -36.98 55.33 -12.84
N ALA A 843 -35.98 54.62 -13.36
CA ALA A 843 -35.12 55.13 -14.43
C ALA A 843 -34.76 54.02 -15.42
N ARG A 844 -35.08 54.24 -16.69
CA ARG A 844 -34.73 53.40 -17.84
C ARG A 844 -33.28 53.71 -18.23
N GLY A 845 -32.39 52.74 -18.09
CA GLY A 845 -31.03 52.74 -18.67
C GLY A 845 -30.89 51.59 -19.66
N LYS A 846 -30.39 51.87 -20.86
CA LYS A 846 -30.17 50.90 -21.94
C LYS A 846 -29.08 49.91 -21.54
N GLY A 847 -29.41 48.61 -21.53
CA GLY A 847 -28.42 47.55 -21.41
C GLY A 847 -27.61 47.42 -22.70
N HIS A 848 -26.31 47.68 -22.60
CA HIS A 848 -25.33 47.03 -23.44
C HIS A 848 -25.12 45.64 -22.85
N GLY A 849 -25.42 44.59 -23.62
CA GLY A 849 -25.09 43.23 -23.23
C GLY A 849 -23.57 43.08 -23.21
N ASN A 850 -22.99 42.98 -22.01
CA ASN A 850 -21.73 42.30 -21.83
C ASN A 850 -22.07 40.81 -21.82
N GLY A 851 -21.61 40.07 -22.83
CA GLY A 851 -21.55 38.61 -22.74
C GLY A 851 -20.68 38.25 -21.53
N HIS A 852 -21.20 37.37 -20.69
CA HIS A 852 -20.48 36.78 -19.58
C HIS A 852 -19.19 36.15 -20.13
N LYS A 853 -18.02 36.59 -19.67
CA LYS A 853 -16.75 35.94 -19.99
C LYS A 853 -16.69 34.66 -19.16
N LYS A 854 -16.65 33.50 -19.81
CA LYS A 854 -16.26 32.23 -19.18
C LYS A 854 -14.84 32.41 -18.60
N GLY A 855 -14.61 31.92 -17.38
CA GLY A 855 -13.29 31.95 -16.74
C GLY A 855 -12.29 31.10 -17.54
N LYS A 856 -11.03 31.56 -17.62
CA LYS A 856 -9.90 30.78 -18.15
C LYS A 856 -9.03 30.34 -16.98
N TYR A 857 -8.48 29.14 -17.06
CA TYR A 857 -7.65 28.54 -16.02
C TYR A 857 -6.29 28.14 -16.62
N VAL A 858 -5.26 28.08 -15.79
CA VAL A 858 -4.02 27.34 -16.08
C VAL A 858 -4.23 25.93 -15.53
N ALA A 859 -4.02 24.93 -16.36
CA ALA A 859 -3.84 23.54 -15.97
C ALA A 859 -2.34 23.26 -15.87
N GLU A 860 -1.89 22.91 -14.66
CA GLU A 860 -0.57 22.31 -14.39
C GLU A 860 -0.80 20.80 -14.34
N ILE A 861 -0.30 20.08 -15.34
CA ILE A 861 -0.59 18.66 -15.61
C ILE A 861 0.66 17.84 -15.30
N TYR A 862 0.56 16.91 -14.36
CA TYR A 862 1.60 15.97 -13.96
C TYR A 862 1.13 14.58 -14.37
N SER A 863 1.69 14.03 -15.44
CA SER A 863 1.25 12.74 -16.01
C SER A 863 2.42 11.77 -16.11
N ASP A 864 2.11 10.48 -16.23
CA ASP A 864 3.08 9.49 -16.71
C ASP A 864 3.82 10.04 -17.95
N GLY A 865 5.13 10.01 -17.93
CA GLY A 865 5.96 10.35 -19.07
C GLY A 865 5.86 9.31 -20.18
N ILE A 866 6.51 9.57 -21.31
CA ILE A 866 6.40 8.66 -22.46
C ILE A 866 7.17 7.35 -22.23
N ASP A 867 8.23 7.42 -21.42
CA ASP A 867 9.10 6.29 -21.10
C ASP A 867 8.71 5.63 -19.77
N ALA A 868 7.65 6.12 -19.11
CA ALA A 868 7.07 5.49 -17.93
C ALA A 868 6.56 4.07 -18.28
N SER A 869 6.78 3.11 -17.39
CA SER A 869 6.22 1.75 -17.49
C SER A 869 6.06 1.14 -16.09
N TYR A 870 5.05 0.29 -15.92
CA TYR A 870 4.76 -0.40 -14.65
C TYR A 870 5.89 -1.36 -14.22
N ASP A 871 6.55 -1.97 -15.19
CA ASP A 871 7.51 -3.07 -14.99
C ASP A 871 8.97 -2.65 -15.24
N GLY A 872 9.24 -1.35 -15.36
CA GLY A 872 10.58 -0.88 -15.68
C GLY A 872 10.92 0.55 -15.32
N ASN A 873 10.00 1.52 -15.47
CA ASN A 873 10.28 2.93 -15.18
C ASN A 873 9.08 3.61 -14.51
N LEU A 874 9.02 3.50 -13.19
CA LEU A 874 7.93 4.05 -12.38
C LEU A 874 8.06 5.56 -12.13
N GLU A 875 9.22 6.15 -12.39
CA GLU A 875 9.59 7.49 -11.94
C GLU A 875 9.37 8.61 -12.96
N ASP A 876 9.22 8.27 -14.25
CA ASP A 876 9.11 9.24 -15.34
C ASP A 876 7.79 10.02 -15.27
N VAL A 877 7.89 11.28 -14.85
CA VAL A 877 6.77 12.23 -14.77
C VAL A 877 6.99 13.36 -15.75
N ARG A 878 6.01 13.56 -16.65
CA ARG A 878 5.93 14.72 -17.53
C ARG A 878 5.09 15.82 -16.88
N ILE A 879 5.61 17.05 -16.92
CA ILE A 879 4.91 18.24 -16.40
C ILE A 879 4.65 19.24 -17.54
N ASP A 880 3.39 19.57 -17.76
CA ASP A 880 2.94 20.54 -18.76
C ASP A 880 2.07 21.66 -18.16
N GLU A 881 2.09 22.83 -18.78
CA GLU A 881 1.20 23.96 -18.44
C GLU A 881 0.40 24.43 -19.65
N ALA A 882 -0.92 24.60 -19.48
CA ALA A 882 -1.80 25.02 -20.57
C ALA A 882 -3.00 25.85 -20.12
N ILE A 883 -3.47 26.75 -20.98
CA ILE A 883 -4.73 27.47 -20.80
C ILE A 883 -5.91 26.57 -21.16
N VAL A 884 -6.82 26.40 -20.20
CA VAL A 884 -8.04 25.60 -20.35
C VAL A 884 -9.29 26.41 -19.99
N ASP A 885 -10.46 25.89 -20.36
CA ASP A 885 -11.74 26.37 -19.85
C ASP A 885 -12.76 25.23 -19.72
N ALA A 886 -13.99 25.57 -19.34
CA ALA A 886 -15.02 24.57 -19.08
C ALA A 886 -15.50 23.79 -20.32
N SER A 887 -15.02 24.11 -21.53
CA SER A 887 -15.25 23.31 -22.73
C SER A 887 -14.06 22.42 -23.10
N THR A 888 -12.96 22.49 -22.34
CA THR A 888 -11.80 21.63 -22.51
C THR A 888 -12.07 20.23 -21.94
N THR A 889 -11.59 19.21 -22.65
CA THR A 889 -11.43 17.84 -22.15
C THR A 889 -9.94 17.51 -22.20
N LEU A 890 -9.33 17.26 -21.05
CA LEU A 890 -7.95 16.79 -20.97
C LEU A 890 -7.91 15.29 -21.29
N LEU A 891 -6.75 14.81 -21.72
CA LEU A 891 -6.48 13.38 -21.88
C LEU A 891 -5.49 12.96 -20.78
N ALA A 892 -5.92 12.10 -19.87
CA ALA A 892 -5.00 11.36 -19.00
C ALA A 892 -4.57 10.10 -19.75
N SER A 893 -3.34 10.07 -20.26
CA SER A 893 -2.78 8.94 -21.02
C SER A 893 -1.82 8.16 -20.14
N THR A 894 -2.35 7.19 -19.40
CA THR A 894 -1.63 6.46 -18.36
C THR A 894 -1.02 5.16 -18.89
N VAL A 895 0.02 4.70 -18.20
CA VAL A 895 0.49 3.30 -18.27
C VAL A 895 -0.23 2.43 -17.24
N GLY A 896 0.09 1.13 -17.21
CA GLY A 896 -0.37 0.24 -16.13
C GLY A 896 0.10 0.75 -14.77
N SER A 897 -0.77 0.64 -13.76
CA SER A 897 -0.66 1.29 -12.45
C SER A 897 -0.23 2.77 -12.54
N GLY A 898 -0.68 3.44 -13.61
CA GLY A 898 -0.33 4.80 -13.99
C GLY A 898 -1.29 5.87 -13.45
N GLY A 899 -0.92 7.14 -13.64
CA GLY A 899 -1.76 8.26 -13.21
C GLY A 899 -1.54 9.60 -13.88
N THR A 900 -2.42 10.54 -13.55
CA THR A 900 -2.31 11.96 -13.91
C THR A 900 -2.93 12.82 -12.82
N ALA A 901 -2.15 13.76 -12.29
CA ALA A 901 -2.58 14.78 -11.35
C ALA A 901 -2.63 16.16 -12.02
N VAL A 902 -3.68 16.95 -11.77
CA VAL A 902 -3.84 18.27 -12.39
C VAL A 902 -4.22 19.30 -11.35
N ARG A 903 -3.53 20.44 -11.33
CA ARG A 903 -3.97 21.65 -10.63
C ARG A 903 -4.55 22.65 -11.63
N LEU A 904 -5.73 23.17 -11.32
CA LEU A 904 -6.44 24.17 -12.11
C LEU A 904 -6.58 25.46 -11.31
N ARG A 905 -5.81 26.49 -11.67
CA ARG A 905 -5.87 27.81 -11.04
C ARG A 905 -6.37 28.88 -12.00
N SER A 906 -6.99 29.93 -11.48
CA SER A 906 -7.44 31.07 -12.29
C SER A 906 -6.29 31.65 -13.12
N ALA A 907 -6.46 31.79 -14.44
CA ALA A 907 -5.40 32.31 -15.30
C ALA A 907 -5.21 33.82 -15.09
N THR A 908 -3.97 34.21 -14.83
CA THR A 908 -3.57 35.62 -14.79
C THR A 908 -3.49 36.19 -16.20
N ARG A 909 -3.27 37.50 -16.30
CA ARG A 909 -3.06 38.14 -17.60
C ARG A 909 -1.78 37.63 -18.27
N ASP A 910 -0.72 37.43 -17.50
CA ASP A 910 0.58 37.03 -18.04
C ASP A 910 0.50 35.58 -18.54
N ASP A 911 -0.16 34.68 -17.80
CA ASP A 911 -0.45 33.30 -18.25
C ASP A 911 -1.13 33.27 -19.63
N LEU A 912 -2.17 34.09 -19.82
CA LEU A 912 -2.90 34.18 -21.10
C LEU A 912 -2.07 34.75 -22.26
N GLU A 913 -0.96 35.44 -21.96
CA GLU A 913 -0.03 35.98 -22.95
C GLU A 913 1.16 35.02 -23.21
N THR A 914 1.47 34.09 -22.29
CA THR A 914 2.67 33.22 -22.36
C THR A 914 2.39 31.73 -22.57
N LEU A 915 1.28 31.19 -22.06
CA LEU A 915 1.00 29.75 -22.11
C LEU A 915 0.16 29.37 -23.36
N PRO A 916 0.37 28.17 -23.92
CA PRO A 916 -0.45 27.66 -25.02
C PRO A 916 -1.88 27.40 -24.54
N THR A 917 -2.84 27.37 -25.46
CA THR A 917 -4.18 26.83 -25.14
C THR A 917 -4.12 25.32 -25.33
N TYR A 918 -4.66 24.56 -24.38
CA TYR A 918 -4.68 23.11 -24.48
C TYR A 918 -5.51 22.67 -25.69
N GLU A 919 -4.93 21.79 -26.51
CA GLU A 919 -5.62 21.06 -27.57
C GLU A 919 -5.45 19.57 -27.27
N ARG A 920 -6.58 18.85 -27.11
CA ARG A 920 -6.56 17.41 -26.82
C ARG A 920 -5.79 16.70 -27.94
N PRO A 921 -4.74 15.91 -27.64
CA PRO A 921 -3.96 15.25 -28.66
C PRO A 921 -4.81 14.21 -29.42
N SER A 922 -4.47 14.02 -30.68
CA SER A 922 -5.03 12.99 -31.56
C SER A 922 -3.88 12.27 -32.22
N GLN A 923 -3.97 10.95 -32.30
CA GLN A 923 -2.95 10.12 -32.94
C GLN A 923 -3.59 9.21 -33.99
N ASP A 924 -2.82 8.95 -35.05
CA ASP A 924 -3.15 7.96 -36.06
C ASP A 924 -2.36 6.68 -35.74
N ILE A 925 -3.02 5.53 -35.76
CA ILE A 925 -2.42 4.23 -35.47
C ILE A 925 -2.70 3.21 -36.57
N ASP A 926 -1.66 2.50 -36.98
CA ASP A 926 -1.72 1.37 -37.90
C ASP A 926 -1.24 0.11 -37.18
N VAL A 927 -2.14 -0.85 -37.00
CA VAL A 927 -1.85 -2.11 -36.28
C VAL A 927 -1.56 -3.24 -37.27
N SER A 928 -0.54 -4.03 -36.97
CA SER A 928 -0.20 -5.27 -37.67
C SER A 928 -0.22 -6.46 -36.72
N ILE A 929 -0.70 -7.60 -37.22
CA ILE A 929 -0.74 -8.87 -36.51
C ILE A 929 0.03 -9.88 -37.35
N ASP A 930 1.00 -10.57 -36.75
CA ASP A 930 1.76 -11.61 -37.41
C ASP A 930 0.92 -12.86 -37.69
N ALA A 931 1.28 -13.62 -38.72
CA ALA A 931 0.53 -14.83 -39.09
C ALA A 931 0.89 -16.03 -38.21
N GLU A 932 2.10 -16.04 -37.67
CA GLU A 932 2.62 -17.12 -36.84
C GLU A 932 3.49 -16.52 -35.74
N THR A 933 3.39 -17.03 -34.52
CA THR A 933 4.25 -16.68 -33.39
C THR A 933 4.56 -17.94 -32.56
N PHE A 934 5.33 -17.83 -31.48
CA PHE A 934 5.46 -18.88 -30.47
C PHE A 934 4.62 -18.53 -29.24
N VAL A 935 4.40 -19.52 -28.37
CA VAL A 935 3.83 -19.24 -27.04
C VAL A 935 4.67 -18.19 -26.31
N ARG A 936 4.02 -17.33 -25.53
CA ARG A 936 4.66 -16.26 -24.75
C ARG A 936 5.48 -15.25 -25.58
N GLU A 937 5.21 -15.12 -26.88
CA GLU A 937 5.84 -14.11 -27.75
C GLU A 937 4.83 -13.03 -28.19
N PRO A 938 5.22 -11.75 -28.19
CA PRO A 938 4.42 -10.70 -28.79
C PRO A 938 4.32 -10.90 -30.31
N PHE A 939 3.14 -10.68 -30.86
CA PHE A 939 2.84 -10.91 -32.28
C PHE A 939 2.01 -9.79 -32.90
N ILE A 940 1.86 -8.70 -32.15
CA ILE A 940 1.11 -7.52 -32.50
C ILE A 940 2.06 -6.33 -32.38
N ALA A 941 2.06 -5.48 -33.40
CA ALA A 941 2.82 -4.25 -33.40
C ALA A 941 1.95 -3.12 -33.94
N ALA A 942 2.10 -1.93 -33.39
CA ALA A 942 1.54 -0.71 -33.94
C ALA A 942 2.65 0.19 -34.48
N THR A 943 2.31 1.00 -35.47
CA THR A 943 3.07 2.20 -35.84
C THR A 943 2.11 3.38 -35.82
N GLY A 944 2.54 4.54 -35.35
CA GLY A 944 1.65 5.70 -35.29
C GLY A 944 2.35 7.04 -35.29
N SER A 945 1.53 8.09 -35.34
CA SER A 945 1.98 9.48 -35.37
C SER A 945 1.12 10.31 -34.41
N ASN A 946 1.75 11.26 -33.72
CA ASN A 946 1.07 12.23 -32.86
C ASN A 946 1.55 13.64 -33.20
N ASP A 947 0.73 14.40 -33.90
CA ASP A 947 1.01 15.76 -34.34
C ASP A 947 0.81 16.81 -33.23
N GLY A 948 0.29 16.40 -32.07
CA GLY A 948 -0.07 17.26 -30.95
C GLY A 948 1.11 17.65 -30.05
N ASP A 949 0.85 18.56 -29.12
CA ASP A 949 1.84 19.06 -28.15
C ASP A 949 1.94 18.21 -26.88
N TYR A 950 1.00 17.26 -26.67
CA TYR A 950 0.88 16.41 -25.48
C TYR A 950 0.93 14.92 -25.85
N ILE A 951 1.26 14.06 -24.88
CA ILE A 951 1.31 12.60 -25.08
C ILE A 951 -0.06 12.10 -25.56
N GLY A 952 -0.05 11.38 -26.67
CA GLY A 952 -1.23 10.76 -27.23
C GLY A 952 -1.63 9.49 -26.47
N GLY A 953 -2.84 9.02 -26.73
CA GLY A 953 -3.35 7.78 -26.15
C GLY A 953 -4.49 7.24 -26.98
N THR A 954 -4.56 5.93 -27.14
CA THR A 954 -5.69 5.24 -27.77
C THR A 954 -5.84 3.88 -27.15
N ASN A 955 -6.97 3.68 -26.47
CA ASN A 955 -7.34 2.38 -25.92
C ASN A 955 -7.68 1.41 -27.05
N VAL A 956 -7.02 0.27 -27.02
CA VAL A 956 -7.25 -0.84 -27.93
C VAL A 956 -7.54 -2.11 -27.14
N GLU A 957 -8.56 -2.84 -27.58
CA GLU A 957 -8.89 -4.16 -27.08
C GLU A 957 -8.22 -5.20 -27.96
N LEU A 958 -7.52 -6.14 -27.32
CA LEU A 958 -7.12 -7.38 -27.93
C LEU A 958 -8.24 -8.41 -27.74
N VAL A 959 -8.77 -8.92 -28.85
CA VAL A 959 -9.82 -9.93 -28.86
C VAL A 959 -9.27 -11.23 -29.44
N VAL A 960 -9.32 -12.32 -28.68
CA VAL A 960 -8.87 -13.66 -29.09
C VAL A 960 -10.08 -14.59 -29.09
N ASP A 961 -10.37 -15.21 -30.23
CA ASP A 961 -11.52 -16.12 -30.43
C ASP A 961 -12.89 -15.53 -30.04
N GLY A 962 -12.99 -14.20 -30.02
CA GLY A 962 -14.23 -13.46 -29.72
C GLY A 962 -14.30 -12.89 -28.30
N GLU A 963 -13.32 -13.19 -27.44
CA GLU A 963 -13.23 -12.70 -26.07
C GLU A 963 -12.17 -11.60 -25.96
N VAL A 964 -12.46 -10.51 -25.23
CA VAL A 964 -11.47 -9.48 -24.93
C VAL A 964 -10.51 -10.07 -23.90
N VAL A 965 -9.23 -10.13 -24.23
CA VAL A 965 -8.19 -10.72 -23.36
C VAL A 965 -7.23 -9.67 -22.78
N ALA A 966 -7.18 -8.48 -23.36
CA ALA A 966 -6.39 -7.36 -22.84
C ALA A 966 -6.94 -6.02 -23.33
N VAL A 967 -6.73 -4.97 -22.52
CA VAL A 967 -6.91 -3.57 -22.91
C VAL A 967 -5.57 -2.87 -22.77
N GLU A 968 -5.06 -2.29 -23.85
CA GLU A 968 -3.80 -1.55 -23.83
C GLU A 968 -4.01 -0.10 -24.29
N ASN A 969 -3.25 0.83 -23.72
CA ASN A 969 -3.16 2.19 -24.21
C ASN A 969 -1.93 2.32 -25.14
N VAL A 970 -2.18 2.50 -26.44
CA VAL A 970 -1.12 2.81 -27.39
C VAL A 970 -0.75 4.28 -27.23
N ARG A 971 0.49 4.58 -26.85
CA ARG A 971 0.95 5.95 -26.51
C ARG A 971 2.03 6.41 -27.50
N PHE A 972 1.94 7.66 -27.95
CA PHE A 972 2.95 8.28 -28.79
C PHE A 972 3.35 9.65 -28.25
N ALA A 973 4.66 9.91 -28.21
CA ALA A 973 5.21 11.19 -27.78
C ALA A 973 4.74 12.35 -28.69
N PRO A 974 4.70 13.59 -28.19
CA PRO A 974 4.38 14.77 -28.99
C PRO A 974 5.30 14.90 -30.22
N GLY A 975 4.73 15.21 -31.38
CA GLY A 975 5.47 15.47 -32.63
C GLY A 975 6.10 14.24 -33.31
N THR A 976 5.73 13.03 -32.92
CA THR A 976 6.24 11.78 -33.51
C THR A 976 5.58 11.44 -34.84
N THR A 977 6.26 10.69 -35.70
CA THR A 977 5.74 10.27 -37.02
C THR A 977 6.24 8.88 -37.37
N ASP A 978 5.32 7.97 -37.69
CA ASP A 978 5.58 6.56 -38.01
C ASP A 978 6.42 5.84 -36.93
N GLU A 979 6.23 6.19 -35.66
CA GLU A 979 6.93 5.62 -34.51
C GLU A 979 6.38 4.22 -34.21
N PRO A 980 7.22 3.21 -33.95
CA PRO A 980 6.76 1.89 -33.56
C PRO A 980 6.27 1.86 -32.11
N PHE A 981 5.28 1.01 -31.84
CA PHE A 981 4.81 0.64 -30.52
C PHE A 981 4.71 -0.89 -30.45
N ALA A 982 5.32 -1.49 -29.44
CA ALA A 982 5.27 -2.92 -29.20
C ALA A 982 4.16 -3.22 -28.18
N PHE A 983 3.30 -4.17 -28.50
CA PHE A 983 2.32 -4.70 -27.55
C PHE A 983 3.01 -5.69 -26.62
N GLY A 984 2.66 -5.66 -25.33
CA GLY A 984 3.13 -6.65 -24.35
C GLY A 984 2.38 -7.98 -24.45
N SER A 985 1.15 -7.96 -24.97
CA SER A 985 0.27 -9.14 -25.05
C SER A 985 0.85 -10.33 -25.84
N SER A 986 0.72 -11.53 -25.28
CA SER A 986 1.10 -12.80 -25.91
C SER A 986 0.02 -13.88 -25.71
N ILE A 987 0.24 -15.11 -26.22
CA ILE A 987 -0.66 -16.25 -26.01
C ILE A 987 0.15 -17.41 -25.43
N ASP A 988 -0.29 -17.98 -24.31
CA ASP A 988 0.46 -19.01 -23.58
C ASP A 988 0.30 -20.42 -24.15
N ALA A 989 -0.74 -20.66 -24.93
CA ALA A 989 -1.06 -21.97 -25.47
C ALA A 989 -0.80 -22.05 -26.97
N ALA A 990 -0.17 -23.16 -27.39
CA ALA A 990 0.01 -23.43 -28.81
C ALA A 990 -1.34 -23.78 -29.46
N GLY A 991 -1.62 -23.20 -30.62
CA GLY A 991 -2.92 -23.32 -31.26
C GLY A 991 -3.09 -22.44 -32.49
N THR A 992 -4.34 -22.29 -32.91
CA THR A 992 -4.73 -21.34 -33.94
C THR A 992 -5.87 -20.52 -33.40
N TYR A 993 -5.69 -19.20 -33.40
CA TYR A 993 -6.57 -18.25 -32.76
C TYR A 993 -7.00 -17.18 -33.76
N ASP A 994 -8.26 -16.76 -33.70
CA ASP A 994 -8.75 -15.60 -34.43
C ASP A 994 -8.51 -14.35 -33.58
N VAL A 995 -7.50 -13.57 -33.94
CA VAL A 995 -7.09 -12.38 -33.19
C VAL A 995 -7.60 -11.12 -33.88
N THR A 996 -8.20 -10.22 -33.12
CA THR A 996 -8.69 -8.91 -33.58
C THR A 996 -8.26 -7.83 -32.61
N VAL A 997 -7.62 -6.78 -33.13
CA VAL A 997 -7.35 -5.55 -32.39
C VAL A 997 -8.36 -4.50 -32.80
N ARG A 998 -9.06 -3.90 -31.84
CA ARG A 998 -10.10 -2.90 -32.10
C ARG A 998 -10.07 -1.78 -31.08
N THR A 999 -10.59 -0.61 -31.42
CA THR A 999 -10.84 0.47 -30.45
C THR A 999 -11.99 0.09 -29.51
N LEU A 1000 -12.09 0.70 -28.32
CA LEU A 1000 -13.25 0.53 -27.40
C LEU A 1000 -14.61 0.81 -28.06
N GLU A 1001 -14.67 1.70 -29.05
CA GLU A 1001 -15.91 1.98 -29.82
C GLU A 1001 -16.29 0.87 -30.83
N GLY A 1002 -15.54 -0.24 -30.85
CA GLY A 1002 -15.75 -1.39 -31.74
C GLY A 1002 -15.15 -1.25 -33.15
N GLY A 1003 -14.37 -0.20 -33.42
CA GLY A 1003 -13.65 -0.01 -34.68
C GLY A 1003 -12.49 -0.98 -34.82
N THR A 1004 -12.58 -1.96 -35.73
CA THR A 1004 -11.48 -2.91 -36.00
C THR A 1004 -10.29 -2.21 -36.64
N LEU A 1005 -9.12 -2.33 -35.99
CA LEU A 1005 -7.83 -1.84 -36.49
C LEU A 1005 -7.12 -2.92 -37.31
N ALA A 1006 -7.07 -4.15 -36.78
CA ALA A 1006 -6.50 -5.32 -37.45
C ALA A 1006 -7.25 -6.59 -37.05
N SER A 1007 -7.30 -7.58 -37.94
CA SER A 1007 -7.86 -8.90 -37.62
C SER A 1007 -7.19 -9.98 -38.47
N ARG A 1008 -6.80 -11.08 -37.83
CA ARG A 1008 -6.06 -12.18 -38.46
C ARG A 1008 -6.19 -13.47 -37.66
N SER A 1009 -6.21 -14.59 -38.37
CA SER A 1009 -5.99 -15.91 -37.76
C SER A 1009 -4.48 -16.16 -37.56
N VAL A 1010 -4.06 -16.36 -36.31
CA VAL A 1010 -2.67 -16.48 -35.87
C VAL A 1010 -2.37 -17.91 -35.45
N THR A 1011 -1.26 -18.49 -35.93
CA THR A 1011 -0.78 -19.80 -35.48
C THR A 1011 0.28 -19.62 -34.39
N VAL A 1012 -0.06 -19.96 -33.16
CA VAL A 1012 0.86 -19.96 -32.00
C VAL A 1012 1.53 -21.33 -31.91
N LYS A 1013 2.85 -21.36 -32.02
CA LYS A 1013 3.64 -22.61 -32.03
C LYS A 1013 4.16 -22.93 -30.63
N PRO A 1014 4.29 -24.22 -30.27
CA PRO A 1014 4.98 -24.59 -29.04
C PRO A 1014 6.48 -24.20 -29.16
N PRO A 1015 7.19 -24.06 -28.03
CA PRO A 1015 8.63 -23.84 -28.02
C PRO A 1015 9.36 -24.95 -28.80
N VAL A 1016 10.53 -24.63 -29.33
CA VAL A 1016 11.42 -25.60 -29.96
C VAL A 1016 12.32 -26.19 -28.90
N THR A 1017 12.21 -27.49 -28.62
CA THR A 1017 13.19 -28.21 -27.80
C THR A 1017 14.56 -28.18 -28.46
N VAL A 1018 15.55 -27.64 -27.74
CA VAL A 1018 16.95 -27.58 -28.12
C VAL A 1018 17.70 -28.82 -27.62
N ALA A 1019 17.46 -29.21 -26.37
CA ALA A 1019 18.12 -30.33 -25.70
C ALA A 1019 17.23 -30.91 -24.60
N SER A 1020 17.37 -32.21 -24.33
CA SER A 1020 16.71 -32.86 -23.19
C SER A 1020 17.62 -33.92 -22.59
N PHE A 1021 17.90 -33.79 -21.30
CA PHE A 1021 18.76 -34.70 -20.56
C PHE A 1021 17.94 -35.39 -19.48
N ASP A 1022 17.93 -36.72 -19.49
CA ASP A 1022 17.43 -37.53 -18.38
C ASP A 1022 18.55 -37.68 -17.34
N ASP A 1023 18.19 -37.57 -16.07
CA ASP A 1023 19.10 -37.79 -14.96
C ASP A 1023 18.76 -39.13 -14.25
N PRO A 1024 19.74 -39.84 -13.64
CA PRO A 1024 19.45 -41.01 -12.83
C PRO A 1024 18.57 -40.66 -11.62
N SER A 1025 18.07 -41.66 -10.91
CA SER A 1025 17.18 -41.45 -9.77
C SER A 1025 17.85 -41.90 -8.48
N GLY A 1026 17.75 -41.09 -7.44
CA GLY A 1026 18.28 -41.33 -6.10
C GLY A 1026 19.80 -41.24 -6.03
N ASP A 1027 20.41 -40.34 -6.80
CA ASP A 1027 21.82 -39.98 -6.69
C ASP A 1027 22.10 -38.59 -6.12
N ASP A 1028 21.08 -37.93 -5.55
CA ASP A 1028 21.10 -36.66 -4.79
C ASP A 1028 21.98 -36.62 -3.51
N ASP A 1029 22.85 -37.62 -3.33
CA ASP A 1029 23.82 -37.76 -2.24
C ASP A 1029 25.20 -37.14 -2.59
N GLY A 1030 25.25 -36.16 -3.48
CA GLY A 1030 26.47 -35.49 -3.94
C GLY A 1030 27.51 -36.47 -4.51
N PRO A 1031 28.75 -36.58 -3.97
CA PRO A 1031 29.73 -37.58 -4.42
C PRO A 1031 29.33 -39.04 -4.10
N GLY A 1032 28.11 -39.28 -3.61
CA GLY A 1032 27.55 -40.58 -3.22
C GLY A 1032 27.72 -40.93 -1.74
N GLU A 1033 28.15 -39.97 -0.92
CA GLU A 1033 28.37 -40.15 0.53
C GLU A 1033 27.66 -39.07 1.38
N TYR A 1034 27.04 -38.07 0.76
CA TYR A 1034 26.35 -37.04 1.54
C TYR A 1034 25.17 -37.63 2.30
N THR A 1035 24.85 -36.98 3.42
CA THR A 1035 23.69 -37.32 4.23
C THR A 1035 22.88 -36.06 4.48
N TYR A 1036 21.58 -36.18 4.28
CA TYR A 1036 20.62 -35.11 4.47
C TYR A 1036 20.68 -34.50 5.88
N PRO A 1037 20.39 -33.19 6.02
CA PRO A 1037 20.23 -32.59 7.33
C PRO A 1037 19.10 -33.25 8.13
N THR A 1038 19.17 -33.12 9.45
CA THR A 1038 18.26 -33.82 10.38
C THR A 1038 16.97 -33.06 10.70
N ALA A 1039 16.81 -31.82 10.23
CA ALA A 1039 15.56 -31.07 10.36
C ALA A 1039 14.50 -31.59 9.40
N ASP A 1040 13.23 -31.53 9.81
CA ASP A 1040 12.09 -32.02 9.04
C ASP A 1040 11.85 -31.26 7.72
N ALA A 1041 12.54 -30.13 7.51
CA ALA A 1041 12.49 -29.34 6.29
C ALA A 1041 13.18 -30.00 5.07
N PHE A 1042 13.97 -31.05 5.28
CA PHE A 1042 14.72 -31.74 4.23
C PHE A 1042 14.19 -33.18 4.07
N ALA A 1043 13.28 -33.39 3.13
CA ALA A 1043 12.78 -34.71 2.81
C ALA A 1043 13.70 -35.43 1.82
N ASP A 1044 13.80 -36.76 1.91
CA ASP A 1044 14.55 -37.58 0.96
C ASP A 1044 14.05 -37.33 -0.48
N GLY A 1045 14.96 -37.09 -1.43
CA GLY A 1045 14.65 -36.91 -2.85
C GLY A 1045 14.22 -35.51 -3.28
N VAL A 1046 14.29 -34.51 -2.40
CA VAL A 1046 13.93 -33.11 -2.79
C VAL A 1046 14.97 -32.45 -3.69
N PHE A 1047 16.19 -33.00 -3.77
CA PHE A 1047 17.23 -32.54 -4.69
C PHE A 1047 17.46 -33.49 -5.87
N ASP A 1048 16.76 -34.64 -5.91
CA ASP A 1048 16.88 -35.67 -6.96
C ASP A 1048 16.37 -35.15 -8.30
N LEU A 1049 17.29 -34.86 -9.20
CA LEU A 1049 17.00 -34.42 -10.56
C LEU A 1049 16.42 -35.59 -11.35
N ARG A 1050 15.38 -35.31 -12.14
CA ARG A 1050 14.81 -36.27 -13.09
C ARG A 1050 15.22 -35.93 -14.51
N SER A 1051 15.21 -34.64 -14.84
CA SER A 1051 15.58 -34.19 -16.18
C SER A 1051 15.89 -32.70 -16.21
N PHE A 1052 16.72 -32.32 -17.18
CA PHE A 1052 16.96 -30.95 -17.59
C PHE A 1052 16.56 -30.77 -19.06
N GLU A 1053 15.64 -29.86 -19.34
CA GLU A 1053 15.19 -29.56 -20.70
C GLU A 1053 15.51 -28.11 -21.07
N VAL A 1054 16.00 -27.91 -22.30
CA VAL A 1054 16.20 -26.58 -22.87
C VAL A 1054 15.24 -26.42 -24.04
N THR A 1055 14.37 -25.42 -23.97
CA THR A 1055 13.52 -25.02 -25.08
C THR A 1055 13.78 -23.57 -25.47
N ARG A 1056 13.38 -23.19 -26.68
CA ARG A 1056 13.51 -21.81 -27.14
C ARG A 1056 12.34 -21.38 -28.01
N THR A 1057 12.07 -20.08 -27.98
CA THR A 1057 11.18 -19.40 -28.91
C THR A 1057 12.02 -18.59 -29.90
N ALA A 1058 11.47 -17.50 -30.45
CA ALA A 1058 12.22 -16.59 -31.30
C ALA A 1058 13.12 -15.66 -30.48
N SER A 1059 12.58 -15.14 -29.37
CA SER A 1059 13.18 -14.16 -28.47
C SER A 1059 13.71 -14.75 -27.16
N ALA A 1060 13.24 -15.91 -26.69
CA ALA A 1060 13.62 -16.43 -25.38
C ALA A 1060 14.21 -17.84 -25.40
N VAL A 1061 14.99 -18.15 -24.36
CA VAL A 1061 15.48 -19.51 -24.05
C VAL A 1061 15.01 -19.86 -22.65
N GLN A 1062 14.38 -21.03 -22.51
CA GLN A 1062 13.88 -21.57 -21.26
C GLN A 1062 14.66 -22.82 -20.86
N PHE A 1063 15.07 -22.88 -19.61
CA PHE A 1063 15.81 -23.97 -18.97
C PHE A 1063 14.94 -24.55 -17.86
N SER A 1064 14.54 -25.81 -17.99
CA SER A 1064 13.59 -26.46 -17.09
C SER A 1064 14.24 -27.59 -16.32
N PHE A 1065 14.14 -27.54 -15.00
CA PHE A 1065 14.61 -28.56 -14.08
C PHE A 1065 13.42 -29.33 -13.52
N ALA A 1066 13.37 -30.63 -13.75
CA ALA A 1066 12.38 -31.50 -13.15
C ALA A 1066 13.04 -32.25 -11.98
N VAL A 1067 12.44 -32.23 -10.80
CA VAL A 1067 12.91 -32.95 -9.61
C VAL A 1067 11.89 -34.01 -9.16
N GLU A 1068 12.31 -35.02 -8.41
CA GLU A 1068 11.41 -36.07 -7.90
C GLU A 1068 10.31 -35.48 -7.01
N THR A 1069 10.67 -34.58 -6.09
CA THR A 1069 9.73 -33.88 -5.21
C THR A 1069 10.05 -32.40 -5.09
N LEU A 1070 9.07 -31.55 -5.34
CA LEU A 1070 9.13 -30.11 -5.07
C LEU A 1070 8.29 -29.81 -3.81
N THR A 1071 8.88 -29.17 -2.81
CA THR A 1071 8.24 -28.85 -1.53
C THR A 1071 8.39 -27.37 -1.24
N ASN A 1072 7.60 -26.82 -0.31
CA ASN A 1072 7.80 -25.46 0.22
C ASN A 1072 8.07 -25.48 1.72
N ALA A 1073 9.18 -26.08 2.13
CA ALA A 1073 9.46 -26.31 3.56
C ALA A 1073 9.72 -25.01 4.36
N PHE A 1074 10.10 -23.93 3.70
CA PHE A 1074 10.43 -22.64 4.29
C PHE A 1074 9.40 -21.52 4.00
N GLY A 1075 8.28 -21.84 3.34
CA GLY A 1075 7.19 -20.88 3.11
C GLY A 1075 7.54 -19.74 2.16
N SER A 1076 8.24 -20.03 1.07
CA SER A 1076 8.54 -19.07 0.00
C SER A 1076 7.30 -18.74 -0.84
N ASP A 1077 7.20 -17.50 -1.31
CA ASP A 1077 6.12 -17.03 -2.19
C ASP A 1077 6.15 -17.66 -3.59
N ARG A 1078 7.33 -18.12 -4.05
CA ARG A 1078 7.47 -18.90 -5.30
C ARG A 1078 6.99 -20.34 -5.17
N GLY A 1079 6.51 -20.73 -3.99
CA GLY A 1079 5.92 -22.05 -3.76
C GLY A 1079 6.93 -23.19 -3.62
N PHE A 1080 8.24 -22.93 -3.55
CA PHE A 1080 9.22 -24.00 -3.33
C PHE A 1080 10.42 -23.61 -2.45
N SER A 1081 10.95 -24.60 -1.71
CA SER A 1081 12.13 -24.56 -0.84
C SER A 1081 12.36 -25.96 -0.25
N PRO A 1082 13.61 -26.40 0.01
CA PRO A 1082 14.86 -25.63 0.14
C PRO A 1082 15.79 -25.63 -1.09
N GLN A 1083 15.27 -25.90 -2.30
CA GLN A 1083 16.07 -26.04 -3.52
C GLN A 1083 16.63 -24.70 -4.03
N LEU A 1084 17.87 -24.74 -4.54
CA LEU A 1084 18.46 -23.73 -5.44
C LEU A 1084 18.83 -24.43 -6.75
N PHE A 1085 18.29 -23.93 -7.86
CA PHE A 1085 18.61 -24.39 -9.20
C PHE A 1085 19.68 -23.46 -9.79
N VAL A 1086 20.81 -24.03 -10.22
CA VAL A 1086 21.93 -23.24 -10.78
C VAL A 1086 22.34 -23.81 -12.12
N LEU A 1087 22.51 -22.91 -13.09
CA LEU A 1087 22.93 -23.20 -14.45
C LEU A 1087 24.17 -22.38 -14.81
N TRP A 1088 25.30 -23.05 -15.01
CA TRP A 1088 26.50 -22.41 -15.57
C TRP A 1088 26.56 -22.66 -17.06
N LEU A 1089 26.70 -21.59 -17.85
CA LEU A 1089 26.72 -21.65 -19.30
C LEU A 1089 28.10 -21.26 -19.82
N ARG A 1090 28.60 -22.08 -20.73
CA ARG A 1090 29.79 -21.83 -21.52
C ARG A 1090 29.39 -21.58 -22.97
N ASP A 1091 29.79 -20.42 -23.49
CA ASP A 1091 29.83 -20.15 -24.92
C ASP A 1091 31.24 -20.50 -25.45
N PRO A 1092 31.41 -21.58 -26.25
CA PRO A 1092 32.72 -21.95 -26.78
C PRO A 1092 33.31 -20.95 -27.78
N THR A 1093 32.51 -19.98 -28.23
CA THR A 1093 32.89 -18.96 -29.22
C THR A 1093 33.21 -17.60 -28.60
N ALA A 1094 32.81 -17.39 -27.34
CA ALA A 1094 33.14 -16.19 -26.59
C ALA A 1094 34.59 -16.21 -26.08
N ASP A 1095 35.21 -15.02 -26.04
CA ASP A 1095 36.49 -14.80 -25.38
C ASP A 1095 36.24 -14.40 -23.91
N GLY A 1096 37.12 -14.80 -23.00
CA GLY A 1096 37.00 -14.49 -21.56
C GLY A 1096 36.57 -15.70 -20.73
N GLY A 1097 35.74 -15.45 -19.71
CA GLY A 1097 35.24 -16.46 -18.79
C GLY A 1097 36.17 -16.82 -17.63
N THR A 1098 35.67 -17.65 -16.72
CA THR A 1098 36.43 -18.16 -15.58
C THR A 1098 36.19 -19.66 -15.38
N THR A 1099 37.19 -20.38 -14.85
CA THR A 1099 37.10 -21.80 -14.49
C THR A 1099 36.78 -22.02 -13.02
N SER A 1100 36.52 -20.94 -12.28
CA SER A 1100 36.22 -20.97 -10.86
C SER A 1100 34.90 -20.25 -10.61
N GLU A 1101 34.28 -20.50 -9.48
CA GLU A 1101 33.16 -19.72 -8.96
C GLU A 1101 33.60 -18.30 -8.57
N VAL A 1102 32.66 -17.35 -8.47
CA VAL A 1102 32.94 -15.91 -8.25
C VAL A 1102 32.87 -15.46 -6.78
N GLY A 1103 32.54 -16.35 -5.85
CA GLY A 1103 32.65 -16.18 -4.40
C GLY A 1103 31.32 -15.94 -3.69
N ASP A 1104 30.22 -15.83 -4.43
CA ASP A 1104 28.93 -15.32 -3.95
C ASP A 1104 28.01 -16.43 -3.40
N ILE A 1105 27.88 -17.55 -4.10
CA ILE A 1105 27.00 -18.66 -3.69
C ILE A 1105 27.74 -19.79 -2.97
N GLY A 1106 29.08 -19.80 -2.99
CA GLY A 1106 29.90 -20.70 -2.18
C GLY A 1106 29.99 -22.16 -2.67
N VAL A 1107 29.89 -22.38 -3.99
CA VAL A 1107 30.19 -23.69 -4.63
C VAL A 1107 31.67 -24.02 -4.46
N ALA A 1108 32.03 -25.17 -3.90
CA ALA A 1108 33.44 -25.53 -3.69
C ALA A 1108 34.00 -26.45 -4.79
N ALA A 1109 33.85 -26.06 -6.06
CA ALA A 1109 34.31 -26.81 -7.22
C ALA A 1109 34.98 -25.91 -8.27
N ASP A 1110 35.83 -26.50 -9.11
CA ASP A 1110 36.36 -25.89 -10.33
C ASP A 1110 35.55 -26.39 -11.55
N PHE A 1111 35.70 -25.74 -12.69
CA PHE A 1111 35.06 -26.11 -13.95
C PHE A 1111 36.10 -26.59 -14.96
N GLU A 1112 35.77 -27.62 -15.75
CA GLU A 1112 36.72 -28.19 -16.73
C GLU A 1112 37.11 -27.20 -17.84
N SER A 1113 36.30 -26.16 -18.04
CA SER A 1113 36.44 -25.11 -19.03
C SER A 1113 35.87 -23.80 -18.48
N ALA A 1114 36.25 -22.68 -19.10
CA ALA A 1114 35.74 -21.38 -18.69
C ALA A 1114 34.25 -21.25 -19.01
N TRP A 1115 33.43 -20.94 -18.00
CA TRP A 1115 32.04 -20.50 -18.17
C TRP A 1115 31.98 -18.99 -18.36
N HIS A 1116 30.86 -18.50 -18.92
CA HIS A 1116 30.64 -17.11 -19.28
C HIS A 1116 29.42 -16.49 -18.60
N TYR A 1117 28.39 -17.30 -18.34
CA TYR A 1117 27.13 -16.85 -17.75
C TYR A 1117 26.67 -17.82 -16.66
N ARG A 1118 26.01 -17.32 -15.62
CA ARG A 1118 25.31 -18.13 -14.60
C ARG A 1118 23.88 -17.64 -14.46
N LEU A 1119 22.93 -18.57 -14.45
CA LEU A 1119 21.53 -18.32 -14.11
C LEU A 1119 21.16 -19.12 -12.85
N GLU A 1120 20.37 -18.54 -11.97
CA GLU A 1120 19.88 -19.26 -10.79
C GLU A 1120 18.48 -18.82 -10.33
N VAL A 1121 17.78 -19.74 -9.68
CA VAL A 1121 16.50 -19.47 -9.00
C VAL A 1121 16.36 -20.33 -7.76
N SER A 1122 15.90 -19.71 -6.69
CA SER A 1122 15.48 -20.33 -5.43
C SER A 1122 14.05 -19.92 -5.09
N GLY A 1123 13.57 -20.35 -3.92
CA GLY A 1123 12.31 -19.84 -3.39
C GLY A 1123 12.34 -18.33 -3.12
N PHE A 1124 13.51 -17.75 -2.86
CA PHE A 1124 13.65 -16.37 -2.38
C PHE A 1124 14.33 -15.45 -3.38
N THR A 1125 15.28 -15.93 -4.17
CA THR A 1125 16.08 -15.10 -5.09
C THR A 1125 16.15 -15.70 -6.50
N LYS A 1126 16.48 -14.86 -7.47
CA LYS A 1126 16.88 -15.26 -8.83
C LYS A 1126 17.89 -14.26 -9.36
N SER A 1127 18.84 -14.72 -10.17
CA SER A 1127 19.84 -13.83 -10.76
C SER A 1127 20.37 -14.37 -12.09
N ALA A 1128 20.93 -13.45 -12.89
CA ALA A 1128 21.70 -13.75 -14.08
C ALA A 1128 22.99 -12.93 -14.07
N VAL A 1129 24.13 -13.60 -14.02
CA VAL A 1129 25.43 -12.92 -13.92
C VAL A 1129 26.45 -13.39 -14.95
N ASP A 1130 27.42 -12.53 -15.24
CA ASP A 1130 28.58 -12.84 -16.08
C ASP A 1130 29.69 -13.56 -15.28
N ALA A 1131 30.79 -13.87 -15.97
CA ALA A 1131 31.98 -14.50 -15.39
C ALA A 1131 32.70 -13.69 -14.30
N GLY A 1132 32.34 -12.41 -14.13
CA GLY A 1132 32.82 -11.53 -13.07
C GLY A 1132 31.85 -11.40 -11.89
N GLY A 1133 30.64 -11.98 -11.99
CA GLY A 1133 29.58 -11.79 -10.98
C GLY A 1133 28.74 -10.54 -11.21
N ASN A 1134 28.91 -9.82 -12.33
CA ASN A 1134 28.10 -8.65 -12.64
C ASN A 1134 26.76 -9.08 -13.27
N PRO A 1135 25.66 -8.34 -13.05
CA PRO A 1135 24.41 -8.60 -13.75
C PRO A 1135 24.59 -8.66 -15.27
N LEU A 1136 23.92 -9.62 -15.92
CA LEU A 1136 23.95 -9.70 -17.38
C LEU A 1136 23.22 -8.50 -17.97
N ILE A 1137 23.87 -7.80 -18.90
CA ILE A 1137 23.28 -6.67 -19.61
C ILE A 1137 23.14 -6.97 -21.11
N ASP A 1138 22.12 -6.41 -21.73
CA ASP A 1138 21.91 -6.46 -23.17
C ASP A 1138 22.85 -5.48 -23.93
N ALA A 1139 22.67 -5.40 -25.25
CA ALA A 1139 23.50 -4.54 -26.11
C ALA A 1139 23.30 -3.03 -25.87
N ASP A 1140 22.18 -2.66 -25.25
CA ASP A 1140 21.82 -1.28 -24.93
C ASP A 1140 22.18 -0.91 -23.48
N GLY A 1141 22.71 -1.86 -22.70
CA GLY A 1141 23.16 -1.68 -21.33
C GLY A 1141 22.09 -1.93 -20.28
N THR A 1142 20.95 -2.53 -20.67
CA THR A 1142 19.84 -2.87 -19.77
C THR A 1142 20.07 -4.25 -19.16
N GLU A 1143 19.82 -4.40 -17.86
CA GLU A 1143 19.90 -5.71 -17.21
C GLU A 1143 18.90 -6.71 -17.82
N ILE A 1144 19.36 -7.94 -18.03
CA ILE A 1144 18.57 -9.02 -18.61
C ILE A 1144 17.71 -9.64 -17.52
N ALA A 1145 16.41 -9.41 -17.61
CA ALA A 1145 15.44 -9.98 -16.70
C ALA A 1145 15.37 -11.52 -16.77
N VAL A 1146 15.45 -12.17 -15.61
CA VAL A 1146 15.19 -13.60 -15.43
C VAL A 1146 13.72 -13.83 -15.10
N ARG A 1147 13.01 -14.56 -15.96
CA ARG A 1147 11.63 -14.98 -15.72
C ARG A 1147 11.61 -16.42 -15.23
N ASP A 1148 10.71 -16.74 -14.31
CA ASP A 1148 10.56 -18.08 -13.74
C ASP A 1148 9.13 -18.60 -13.86
N ASP A 1149 8.98 -19.93 -13.87
CA ASP A 1149 7.70 -20.63 -14.00
C ASP A 1149 7.79 -21.94 -13.20
N VAL A 1150 6.81 -22.18 -12.32
CA VAL A 1150 6.81 -23.33 -11.39
C VAL A 1150 5.56 -24.19 -11.62
N ASP A 1151 5.77 -25.44 -12.01
CA ASP A 1151 4.71 -26.44 -12.18
C ASP A 1151 4.79 -27.45 -11.03
N HIS A 1152 3.93 -27.25 -10.02
CA HIS A 1152 3.83 -28.12 -8.85
C HIS A 1152 3.26 -29.51 -9.16
N ASP A 1153 2.45 -29.64 -10.21
CA ASP A 1153 1.90 -30.94 -10.61
C ASP A 1153 2.97 -31.80 -11.30
N ALA A 1154 3.86 -31.15 -12.05
CA ALA A 1154 4.96 -31.79 -12.76
C ALA A 1154 6.28 -31.82 -11.97
N ASN A 1155 6.38 -31.13 -10.82
CA ASN A 1155 7.61 -30.87 -10.07
C ASN A 1155 8.70 -30.26 -10.98
N VAL A 1156 8.37 -29.20 -11.72
CA VAL A 1156 9.28 -28.51 -12.65
C VAL A 1156 9.46 -27.06 -12.24
N VAL A 1157 10.70 -26.60 -12.24
CA VAL A 1157 11.07 -25.18 -12.11
C VAL A 1157 11.80 -24.75 -13.38
N SER A 1158 11.35 -23.66 -13.99
CA SER A 1158 11.90 -23.12 -15.23
C SER A 1158 12.49 -21.73 -15.07
N LEU A 1159 13.62 -21.49 -15.74
CA LEU A 1159 14.30 -20.20 -15.89
C LEU A 1159 14.22 -19.77 -17.36
N SER A 1160 13.76 -18.56 -17.66
CA SER A 1160 13.70 -18.00 -19.01
C SER A 1160 14.44 -16.67 -19.09
N VAL A 1161 15.29 -16.53 -20.11
CA VAL A 1161 16.02 -15.29 -20.41
C VAL A 1161 15.87 -14.91 -21.88
N ASP A 1162 16.01 -13.62 -22.19
CA ASP A 1162 16.07 -13.15 -23.58
C ASP A 1162 17.28 -13.80 -24.27
N ARG A 1163 17.07 -14.28 -25.49
CA ARG A 1163 18.09 -14.88 -26.34
C ARG A 1163 19.20 -13.87 -26.65
N ALA A 1164 18.91 -12.57 -26.66
CA ALA A 1164 19.89 -11.50 -26.80
C ALA A 1164 21.00 -11.59 -25.75
N ALA A 1165 20.73 -12.20 -24.58
CA ALA A 1165 21.73 -12.49 -23.55
C ALA A 1165 22.93 -13.29 -24.06
N PHE A 1166 22.73 -14.09 -25.10
CA PHE A 1166 23.76 -14.93 -25.70
C PHE A 1166 24.26 -14.38 -27.05
N GLY A 1167 23.95 -13.12 -27.37
CA GLY A 1167 24.32 -12.48 -28.63
C GLY A 1167 23.84 -13.23 -29.87
N GLU A 1168 24.73 -13.42 -30.85
CA GLU A 1168 24.43 -14.19 -32.08
C GLU A 1168 24.71 -15.70 -31.94
N THR A 1169 25.09 -16.18 -30.76
CA THR A 1169 25.46 -17.59 -30.54
C THR A 1169 24.27 -18.52 -30.75
N ASP A 1170 24.50 -19.62 -31.46
CA ASP A 1170 23.50 -20.68 -31.59
C ASP A 1170 23.38 -21.41 -30.25
N ILE A 1171 22.20 -21.38 -29.64
CA ILE A 1171 21.94 -21.98 -28.32
C ILE A 1171 22.34 -23.45 -28.29
N SER A 1172 22.23 -24.18 -29.41
CA SER A 1172 22.66 -25.59 -29.48
C SER A 1172 24.18 -25.79 -29.38
N GLU A 1173 24.97 -24.73 -29.52
CA GLU A 1173 26.43 -24.74 -29.33
C GLU A 1173 26.86 -24.41 -27.90
N LEU A 1174 25.95 -23.92 -27.05
CA LEU A 1174 26.24 -23.71 -25.64
C LEU A 1174 26.47 -25.04 -24.93
N GLU A 1175 27.30 -24.98 -23.90
CA GLU A 1175 27.58 -26.11 -23.01
C GLU A 1175 27.21 -25.70 -21.59
N VAL A 1176 26.63 -26.61 -20.81
CA VAL A 1176 26.03 -26.29 -19.51
C VAL A 1176 26.51 -27.19 -18.38
N VAL A 1177 26.49 -26.65 -17.16
CA VAL A 1177 26.44 -27.42 -15.92
C VAL A 1177 25.12 -27.06 -15.24
N ALA A 1178 24.16 -27.98 -15.31
CA ALA A 1178 22.83 -27.84 -14.74
C ALA A 1178 22.76 -28.64 -13.43
N MET A 1179 22.48 -27.99 -12.31
CA MET A 1179 22.54 -28.62 -11.00
C MET A 1179 21.51 -28.10 -10.00
N VAL A 1180 21.22 -28.93 -9.00
CA VAL A 1180 20.32 -28.63 -7.88
C VAL A 1180 21.07 -28.74 -6.57
N GLN A 1181 20.90 -27.75 -5.70
CA GLN A 1181 21.52 -27.70 -4.37
C GLN A 1181 20.52 -27.21 -3.31
N SER A 1182 20.99 -27.12 -2.06
CA SER A 1182 20.22 -26.53 -0.97
C SER A 1182 20.64 -25.10 -0.69
N GLU A 1183 19.67 -24.21 -0.74
CA GLU A 1183 19.85 -22.80 -0.40
C GLU A 1183 20.04 -22.59 1.11
N ASP A 1184 20.83 -21.57 1.43
CA ASP A 1184 21.04 -20.99 2.76
C ASP A 1184 21.21 -19.46 2.64
N ARG A 1185 20.07 -18.75 2.60
CA ARG A 1185 19.99 -17.26 2.61
C ARG A 1185 20.89 -16.60 1.56
N GLY A 1186 20.70 -16.94 0.29
CA GLY A 1186 21.51 -16.42 -0.82
C GLY A 1186 22.83 -17.15 -1.06
N SER A 1187 23.15 -18.19 -0.29
CA SER A 1187 24.35 -19.04 -0.48
C SER A 1187 24.01 -20.53 -0.44
N LEU A 1188 25.00 -21.41 -0.61
CA LEU A 1188 24.82 -22.86 -0.50
C LEU A 1188 25.05 -23.39 0.92
N ARG A 1189 24.09 -24.21 1.36
CA ARG A 1189 24.11 -24.89 2.67
C ARG A 1189 25.41 -25.69 2.87
N PRO A 1190 26.07 -25.57 4.04
CA PRO A 1190 27.35 -26.22 4.26
C PRO A 1190 27.26 -27.75 4.36
N ILE A 1191 28.39 -28.41 4.08
CA ILE A 1191 28.61 -29.84 4.29
C ILE A 1191 29.62 -30.03 5.41
N ALA A 1192 29.38 -30.97 6.31
CA ALA A 1192 30.29 -31.36 7.39
C ALA A 1192 30.55 -32.88 7.37
N GLU A 1193 31.48 -33.38 8.19
CA GLU A 1193 31.73 -34.83 8.31
C GLU A 1193 30.47 -35.57 8.82
N ASP A 1194 29.76 -34.98 9.79
CA ASP A 1194 28.50 -35.49 10.35
C ASP A 1194 27.35 -34.51 10.06
N ALA A 1195 26.16 -35.03 9.74
CA ALA A 1195 24.98 -34.22 9.46
C ALA A 1195 24.49 -33.47 10.71
N GLY A 1196 24.07 -32.22 10.53
CA GLY A 1196 23.49 -31.34 11.55
C GLY A 1196 21.99 -31.12 11.36
N GLY A 1197 21.42 -30.13 12.06
CA GLY A 1197 20.01 -29.75 11.86
C GLY A 1197 19.76 -29.21 10.45
N TYR A 1198 20.60 -28.28 10.01
CA TYR A 1198 20.52 -27.57 8.73
C TYR A 1198 21.87 -27.62 7.97
N VAL A 1199 22.62 -28.70 8.16
CA VAL A 1199 23.96 -28.91 7.59
C VAL A 1199 24.02 -30.34 7.09
N PHE A 1200 24.46 -30.57 5.85
CA PHE A 1200 24.62 -31.92 5.32
C PHE A 1200 25.83 -32.61 5.96
N GLY A 1201 25.78 -33.93 6.08
CA GLY A 1201 26.90 -34.77 6.51
C GLY A 1201 27.61 -35.42 5.34
N GLY A 1202 28.66 -36.21 5.62
CA GLY A 1202 29.33 -37.03 4.62
C GLY A 1202 30.53 -36.37 3.93
N ALA A 1203 31.04 -35.25 4.45
CA ALA A 1203 32.28 -34.69 3.95
C ALA A 1203 33.46 -35.65 4.20
N VAL A 1204 34.40 -35.73 3.24
CA VAL A 1204 35.63 -36.50 3.39
C VAL A 1204 36.46 -35.93 4.55
N PRO A 1205 36.85 -36.73 5.56
CA PRO A 1205 37.52 -36.20 6.75
C PRO A 1205 38.79 -35.41 6.43
N GLY A 1206 38.85 -34.18 6.95
CA GLY A 1206 39.93 -33.23 6.66
C GLY A 1206 39.87 -32.55 5.28
N ALA A 1207 38.77 -32.67 4.55
CA ALA A 1207 38.53 -32.05 3.24
C ALA A 1207 37.22 -31.26 3.17
N VAL A 1208 36.64 -30.88 4.32
CA VAL A 1208 35.35 -30.16 4.43
C VAL A 1208 35.29 -28.91 3.54
N GLU A 1209 36.37 -28.12 3.50
CA GLU A 1209 36.46 -26.90 2.69
C GLU A 1209 36.47 -27.15 1.17
N ASN A 1210 36.75 -28.38 0.74
CA ASN A 1210 36.75 -28.78 -0.67
C ASN A 1210 35.50 -29.58 -1.05
N ALA A 1211 34.54 -29.75 -0.13
CA ALA A 1211 33.30 -30.46 -0.39
C ALA A 1211 32.40 -29.62 -1.31
N PRO A 1212 32.08 -30.05 -2.54
CA PRO A 1212 31.54 -29.20 -3.60
C PRO A 1212 30.22 -28.49 -3.30
N ARG A 1213 29.47 -28.92 -2.27
CA ARG A 1213 28.13 -28.43 -1.89
C ARG A 1213 27.05 -28.61 -2.97
N VAL A 1214 27.30 -29.50 -3.92
CA VAL A 1214 26.35 -29.90 -4.97
C VAL A 1214 25.66 -31.19 -4.54
N MET A 1215 24.33 -31.21 -4.59
CA MET A 1215 23.53 -32.40 -4.25
C MET A 1215 23.31 -33.26 -5.48
N ASP A 1216 22.96 -32.62 -6.59
CA ASP A 1216 22.65 -33.29 -7.85
C ASP A 1216 23.05 -32.45 -9.07
N LEU A 1217 23.51 -33.08 -10.15
CA LEU A 1217 23.82 -32.44 -11.43
C LEU A 1217 23.70 -33.38 -12.64
N VAL A 1218 23.27 -32.79 -13.76
CA VAL A 1218 23.32 -33.46 -15.05
C VAL A 1218 24.77 -33.66 -15.50
N THR A 1219 25.11 -34.90 -15.85
CA THR A 1219 26.46 -35.28 -16.27
C THR A 1219 26.54 -35.75 -17.72
N PRO A 1220 27.72 -35.64 -18.38
CA PRO A 1220 27.94 -36.28 -19.67
C PRO A 1220 27.70 -37.79 -19.61
N ALA A 1221 27.19 -38.40 -20.67
CA ALA A 1221 26.76 -39.80 -20.68
C ALA A 1221 27.83 -40.86 -20.29
N ASP A 1222 29.11 -40.49 -20.27
CA ASP A 1222 30.23 -41.35 -19.86
C ASP A 1222 30.89 -40.95 -18.52
N VAL A 1223 30.34 -39.98 -17.81
CA VAL A 1223 30.76 -39.51 -16.48
C VAL A 1223 29.64 -39.81 -15.50
N THR A 1224 29.95 -40.34 -14.31
CA THR A 1224 28.95 -40.47 -13.24
C THR A 1224 28.99 -39.22 -12.36
N GLN A 1225 27.87 -38.86 -11.71
CA GLN A 1225 27.84 -37.79 -10.73
C GLN A 1225 28.93 -37.94 -9.65
N ALA A 1226 29.09 -39.15 -9.12
CA ALA A 1226 30.13 -39.43 -8.13
C ALA A 1226 31.55 -39.17 -8.67
N ASP A 1227 31.81 -39.41 -9.95
CA ASP A 1227 33.09 -39.08 -10.58
C ASP A 1227 33.25 -37.56 -10.81
N ALA A 1228 32.17 -36.87 -11.20
CA ALA A 1228 32.16 -35.41 -11.41
C ALA A 1228 32.36 -34.63 -10.10
N LEU A 1229 31.76 -35.11 -9.01
CA LEU A 1229 31.83 -34.49 -7.68
C LEU A 1229 32.96 -35.04 -6.81
N ALA A 1230 33.86 -35.88 -7.34
CA ALA A 1230 34.97 -36.43 -6.58
C ALA A 1230 35.96 -35.35 -6.14
N TYR A 1231 36.24 -35.27 -4.84
CA TYR A 1231 37.20 -34.31 -4.26
C TYR A 1231 38.08 -34.96 -3.19
N SER A 1232 39.11 -34.24 -2.74
CA SER A 1232 40.02 -34.67 -1.67
C SER A 1232 40.50 -33.49 -0.82
N ALA A 1233 41.34 -33.76 0.19
CA ALA A 1233 41.92 -32.70 1.01
C ALA A 1233 42.85 -31.75 0.23
N ASP A 1234 43.37 -32.19 -0.93
CA ASP A 1234 44.33 -31.43 -1.73
C ASP A 1234 43.73 -30.90 -3.05
N GLU A 1235 42.55 -31.38 -3.47
CA GLU A 1235 41.94 -31.09 -4.79
C GLU A 1235 40.42 -30.94 -4.66
N ARG A 1236 39.86 -29.89 -5.26
CA ARG A 1236 38.39 -29.68 -5.41
C ARG A 1236 37.84 -30.57 -6.53
N ALA A 1237 36.52 -30.76 -6.54
CA ALA A 1237 35.84 -31.38 -7.68
C ALA A 1237 36.01 -30.53 -8.95
N THR A 1238 35.95 -31.15 -10.13
CA THR A 1238 35.99 -30.44 -11.42
C THR A 1238 34.74 -30.79 -12.23
N LEU A 1239 33.83 -29.82 -12.36
CA LEU A 1239 32.53 -30.00 -12.98
C LEU A 1239 32.66 -30.06 -14.51
N PRO A 1240 32.13 -31.11 -15.17
CA PRO A 1240 32.14 -31.25 -16.62
C PRO A 1240 30.96 -30.51 -17.26
N PHE A 1241 31.14 -29.96 -18.47
CA PHE A 1241 30.03 -29.39 -19.23
C PHE A 1241 29.35 -30.44 -20.11
N VAL A 1242 28.04 -30.27 -20.28
CA VAL A 1242 27.24 -31.01 -21.24
C VAL A 1242 26.86 -30.09 -22.40
N ARG A 1243 27.18 -30.50 -23.63
CA ARG A 1243 26.82 -29.71 -24.81
C ARG A 1243 25.34 -29.85 -25.10
N LEU A 1244 24.63 -28.73 -25.28
CA LEU A 1244 23.19 -28.76 -25.57
C LEU A 1244 22.85 -29.52 -26.86
N GLY A 1245 23.67 -29.39 -27.91
CA GLY A 1245 23.47 -30.14 -29.15
C GLY A 1245 23.71 -31.66 -29.10
N ASP A 1246 24.17 -32.21 -27.97
CA ASP A 1246 24.38 -33.65 -27.78
C ASP A 1246 23.20 -34.36 -27.08
N GLY A 1247 22.23 -33.59 -26.56
CA GLY A 1247 21.00 -34.08 -25.91
C GLY A 1247 19.75 -34.10 -26.79
#